data_AF-A0A2I4BIP9-F1
#
_entry.id   AF-A0A2I4BIP9-F1
#
_cell.length_a   1.000
_cell.length_b   1.000
_cell.length_c   1.000
_cell.angle_alpha   90.00
_cell.angle_beta   90.00
_cell.angle_gamma   90.00
#
_symmetry.space_group_name_H-M   'P 1'
#
loop_
_entity.id
_entity.type
_entity.pdbx_description
1 polymer ?
#
loop_
_entity_poly.entity_id
_entity_poly.type
_entity_poly.pdbx_seq_one_letter_code
_entity_poly.pdbx_strand_id
1 'polypeptide(L)'
;MGCCGSAERTKREWRPLEDRSCTDLPWFLLFTVFCVGMGSICGFTVATGGAARLVFGYDSYGNTCGQRNEQIEGVRLSGLDHTDRKFVFFLDPCNIDIVQRKIKSMALCVSLCPSEELKTYQDLMRFAMVNGSELCSYELAGHKYPGLPERFSKCPKLPVPRSKPLPVFNRCTPVDVSCYAKFAEAVVTFVGDSSVLHRLIAGVAASKEIIIGLCVLALVLSMILMVIIRYISAVLVWILTSLVVLGSLAGTSVLWWLYIDHRLYGNDTSSKVSKEESKEEPSRDSGQALLVYAASATIFTIILLLLMLFMRKRVALTIALFHVAGKVFIHLPLLTLQPFVTFLALLLFWVYWILVLLFLGTTGNPEQNEETGLTEFRLTGPLQYLTWYHAVGLVWISEFILACQQMTVAGAVVTYYFTRDKNRLPVTPILSSVLRLVRYHLGTVAKGSFIITLVKVPRLVLMYIHNQLKGRENVFARCLLKSCICCLWCLEKCLNYLNQNAYAATAINSTSFCTSARDAFVILVENALRVATINAVGDFVLFLGKILIMTSTAFAGVLLLNYQRDYAEWLLPLVIVCLFSFLVAHCFLSIFEIVVDVLFLCFAIDTKYNDGTPGKEFFMDKALMEFVESSRRLERTGGRGRSRVKEAASEGAEMKPMAPGTSSA
;
A
#
# COMPACT_ATOMS: atom_id res chain seq x y z
N MET A 1 -16.69 18.59 -14.40
CA MET A 1 -18.12 18.68 -13.98
C MET A 1 -18.22 18.27 -12.52
N GLY A 2 -18.22 19.24 -11.60
CA GLY A 2 -18.34 18.99 -10.16
C GLY A 2 -19.76 18.61 -9.76
N CYS A 3 -19.93 18.01 -8.59
CA CYS A 3 -21.22 17.60 -8.00
C CYS A 3 -22.17 18.77 -7.65
N CYS A 4 -21.94 19.98 -8.18
CA CYS A 4 -22.71 21.20 -7.89
C CYS A 4 -23.94 21.42 -8.79
N GLY A 5 -24.32 20.43 -9.61
CA GLY A 5 -25.57 20.48 -10.37
C GLY A 5 -26.78 20.26 -9.47
N SER A 6 -27.41 21.33 -9.00
CA SER A 6 -28.72 21.29 -8.35
C SER A 6 -29.81 21.09 -9.41
N ALA A 7 -30.01 19.85 -9.85
CA ALA A 7 -31.25 19.48 -10.48
C ALA A 7 -32.27 19.17 -9.38
N GLU A 8 -33.27 20.03 -9.22
CA GLU A 8 -34.47 19.74 -8.44
C GLU A 8 -35.02 18.36 -8.85
N ARG A 9 -35.05 17.43 -7.90
CA ARG A 9 -35.66 16.11 -8.11
C ARG A 9 -36.92 16.02 -7.26
N THR A 10 -38.03 15.74 -7.93
CA THR A 10 -39.25 15.19 -7.37
C THR A 10 -38.92 14.13 -6.32
N LYS A 11 -39.58 14.19 -5.16
CA LYS A 11 -39.44 13.27 -4.02
C LYS A 11 -39.43 11.82 -4.54
N ARG A 12 -38.25 11.20 -4.63
CA ARG A 12 -38.12 9.81 -5.10
C ARG A 12 -38.75 8.89 -4.06
N GLU A 13 -39.65 8.02 -4.50
CA GLU A 13 -40.17 6.95 -3.65
C GLU A 13 -39.01 5.98 -3.33
N TRP A 14 -38.74 5.75 -2.05
CA TRP A 14 -37.59 4.93 -1.63
C TRP A 14 -37.96 3.45 -1.74
N ARG A 15 -37.46 2.80 -2.80
CA ARG A 15 -37.59 1.36 -3.04
C ARG A 15 -36.21 0.73 -3.21
N PRO A 16 -35.63 0.15 -2.15
CA PRO A 16 -34.29 -0.42 -2.24
C PRO A 16 -34.30 -1.62 -3.20
N LEU A 17 -33.23 -1.77 -3.98
CA LEU A 17 -32.97 -2.92 -4.88
C LEU A 17 -33.86 -3.06 -6.13
N GLU A 18 -35.01 -2.39 -6.26
CA GLU A 18 -35.97 -2.60 -7.37
C GLU A 18 -35.54 -1.94 -8.70
N ASP A 19 -35.05 -0.69 -8.68
CA ASP A 19 -34.64 0.02 -9.90
C ASP A 19 -33.13 -0.02 -10.10
N ARG A 20 -32.68 -0.66 -11.19
CA ARG A 20 -31.26 -0.72 -11.58
C ARG A 20 -31.05 -0.04 -12.92
N SER A 21 -30.10 0.89 -12.96
CA SER A 21 -29.69 1.61 -14.16
C SER A 21 -28.17 1.78 -14.18
N CYS A 22 -27.57 1.90 -15.37
CA CYS A 22 -26.15 2.23 -15.46
C CYS A 22 -25.86 3.60 -14.84
N THR A 23 -24.75 3.72 -14.13
CA THR A 23 -24.38 4.93 -13.37
C THR A 23 -23.06 5.52 -13.85
N ASP A 24 -23.02 6.85 -14.02
CA ASP A 24 -21.85 7.62 -14.45
C ASP A 24 -21.17 7.09 -15.75
N LEU A 25 -21.96 6.71 -16.78
CA LEU A 25 -21.45 6.16 -18.05
C LEU A 25 -20.30 6.97 -18.71
N PRO A 26 -20.31 8.32 -18.72
CA PRO A 26 -19.18 9.09 -19.27
C PRO A 26 -17.84 8.81 -18.58
N TRP A 27 -17.85 8.52 -17.27
CA TRP A 27 -16.65 8.19 -16.52
C TRP A 27 -16.15 6.78 -16.82
N PHE A 28 -17.06 5.85 -17.09
CA PHE A 28 -16.69 4.52 -17.57
C PHE A 28 -15.99 4.60 -18.94
N LEU A 29 -16.54 5.39 -19.87
CA LEU A 29 -15.94 5.59 -21.19
C LEU A 29 -14.57 6.26 -21.09
N LEU A 30 -14.44 7.30 -20.27
CA LEU A 30 -13.17 7.98 -20.03
C LEU A 30 -12.11 7.03 -19.47
N PHE A 31 -12.47 6.22 -18.47
CA PHE A 31 -11.56 5.23 -17.90
C PHE A 31 -11.17 4.15 -18.91
N THR A 32 -12.12 3.71 -19.74
CA THR A 32 -11.84 2.73 -20.81
C THR A 32 -10.86 3.28 -21.84
N VAL A 33 -11.06 4.52 -22.30
CA VAL A 33 -10.12 5.22 -23.18
C VAL A 33 -8.74 5.33 -22.52
N PHE A 34 -8.70 5.64 -21.22
CA PHE A 34 -7.45 5.70 -20.47
C PHE A 34 -6.72 4.34 -20.44
N CYS A 35 -7.44 3.25 -20.17
CA CYS A 35 -6.88 1.89 -20.20
C CYS A 35 -6.42 1.47 -21.61
N VAL A 36 -7.14 1.86 -22.66
CA VAL A 36 -6.69 1.65 -24.05
C VAL A 36 -5.37 2.38 -24.29
N GLY A 37 -5.23 3.62 -23.83
CA GLY A 37 -3.96 4.36 -23.90
C GLY A 37 -2.82 3.64 -23.18
N MET A 38 -3.07 3.03 -22.01
CA MET A 38 -2.07 2.21 -21.31
C MET A 38 -1.66 0.98 -22.13
N GLY A 39 -2.61 0.31 -22.78
CA GLY A 39 -2.34 -0.81 -23.69
C GLY A 39 -1.57 -0.38 -24.94
N SER A 40 -1.89 0.79 -25.50
CA SER A 40 -1.18 1.37 -26.64
C SER A 40 0.29 1.68 -26.32
N ILE A 41 0.62 2.11 -25.09
CA ILE A 41 2.02 2.28 -24.66
C ILE A 41 2.75 0.95 -24.71
N CYS A 42 2.16 -0.12 -24.18
CA CYS A 42 2.74 -1.46 -24.27
C CYS A 42 3.00 -1.85 -25.74
N GLY A 43 1.98 -1.74 -26.59
CA GLY A 43 2.09 -2.03 -28.02
C GLY A 43 3.17 -1.18 -28.72
N PHE A 44 3.24 0.11 -28.41
CA PHE A 44 4.28 1.02 -28.91
C PHE A 44 5.69 0.53 -28.52
N THR A 45 5.94 0.24 -27.25
CA THR A 45 7.26 -0.21 -26.78
C THR A 45 7.70 -1.55 -27.38
N VAL A 46 6.75 -2.42 -27.74
CA VAL A 46 7.02 -3.66 -28.47
C VAL A 46 7.33 -3.35 -29.94
N ALA A 47 6.51 -2.53 -30.59
CA ALA A 47 6.64 -2.18 -32.01
C ALA A 47 7.95 -1.43 -32.31
N THR A 48 8.38 -0.54 -31.43
CA THR A 48 9.67 0.18 -31.57
C THR A 48 10.88 -0.68 -31.20
N GLY A 49 10.70 -1.93 -30.77
CA GLY A 49 11.78 -2.82 -30.37
C GLY A 49 12.37 -2.54 -28.98
N GLY A 50 11.71 -1.73 -28.14
CA GLY A 50 12.14 -1.51 -26.75
C GLY A 50 12.14 -2.82 -25.94
N ALA A 51 11.09 -3.62 -26.09
CA ALA A 51 11.02 -4.96 -25.50
C ALA A 51 12.19 -5.86 -25.95
N ALA A 52 12.54 -5.83 -27.24
CA ALA A 52 13.66 -6.59 -27.80
C ALA A 52 15.01 -6.10 -27.24
N ARG A 53 15.22 -4.78 -27.18
CA ARG A 53 16.41 -4.15 -26.58
C ARG A 53 16.56 -4.47 -25.10
N LEU A 54 15.47 -4.64 -24.36
CA LEU A 54 15.54 -5.06 -22.96
C LEU A 54 15.97 -6.54 -22.84
N VAL A 55 15.33 -7.44 -23.59
CA VAL A 55 15.55 -8.90 -23.47
C VAL A 55 16.87 -9.34 -24.10
N PHE A 56 17.08 -8.99 -25.37
CA PHE A 56 18.27 -9.39 -26.13
C PHE A 56 19.47 -8.47 -25.87
N GLY A 57 19.21 -7.22 -25.48
CA GLY A 57 20.25 -6.22 -25.35
C GLY A 57 20.65 -5.61 -26.70
N TYR A 58 21.37 -4.49 -26.63
CA TYR A 58 21.90 -3.80 -27.80
C TYR A 58 23.36 -3.41 -27.55
N ASP A 59 24.13 -3.27 -28.63
CA ASP A 59 25.52 -2.85 -28.59
C ASP A 59 25.67 -1.33 -28.49
N SER A 60 26.90 -0.84 -28.36
CA SER A 60 27.17 0.59 -28.24
C SER A 60 26.89 1.42 -29.50
N TYR A 61 26.56 0.77 -30.62
CA TYR A 61 26.22 1.42 -31.89
C TYR A 61 24.71 1.40 -32.15
N GLY A 62 23.92 0.87 -31.21
CA GLY A 62 22.46 0.82 -31.29
C GLY A 62 21.90 -0.43 -31.98
N ASN A 63 22.74 -1.42 -32.35
CA ASN A 63 22.27 -2.68 -32.92
C ASN A 63 21.75 -3.60 -31.80
N THR A 64 20.54 -4.11 -31.96
CA THR A 64 19.98 -5.15 -31.10
C THR A 64 20.59 -6.51 -31.46
N CYS A 65 21.08 -7.23 -30.45
CA CYS A 65 21.73 -8.52 -30.65
C CYS A 65 20.71 -9.61 -31.00
N GLY A 66 21.12 -10.60 -31.81
CA GLY A 66 20.25 -11.71 -32.23
C GLY A 66 19.19 -11.35 -33.27
N GLN A 67 19.26 -10.15 -33.88
CA GLN A 67 18.30 -9.68 -34.88
C GLN A 67 19.01 -8.93 -36.02
N ARG A 68 18.26 -8.69 -37.10
CA ARG A 68 18.65 -7.76 -38.17
C ARG A 68 18.34 -6.34 -37.77
N ASN A 69 19.29 -5.43 -37.98
CA ASN A 69 19.19 -4.04 -37.56
C ASN A 69 19.09 -3.12 -38.77
N GLU A 70 18.42 -1.99 -38.58
CA GLU A 70 18.36 -0.91 -39.57
C GLU A 70 19.46 0.12 -39.29
N GLN A 71 19.93 0.78 -40.36
CA GLN A 71 20.96 1.80 -40.24
C GLN A 71 20.40 3.02 -39.51
N ILE A 72 21.12 3.46 -38.48
CA ILE A 72 20.85 4.72 -37.78
C ILE A 72 21.66 5.83 -38.47
N GLU A 73 21.00 6.95 -38.78
CA GLU A 73 21.64 8.11 -39.39
C GLU A 73 22.79 8.62 -38.51
N GLY A 74 23.95 8.89 -39.12
CA GLY A 74 25.14 9.39 -38.42
C GLY A 74 25.92 8.36 -37.60
N VAL A 75 25.47 7.10 -37.49
CA VAL A 75 26.19 6.02 -36.80
C VAL A 75 26.68 4.97 -37.81
N ARG A 76 27.96 4.99 -38.17
CA ARG A 76 28.51 4.10 -39.23
C ARG A 76 28.38 2.61 -38.94
N LEU A 77 28.58 2.21 -37.68
CA LEU A 77 28.58 0.79 -37.25
C LEU A 77 27.20 0.29 -36.79
N SER A 78 26.14 1.06 -37.06
CA SER A 78 24.76 0.59 -36.92
C SER A 78 24.31 -0.19 -38.17
N GLY A 79 23.10 -0.78 -38.17
CA GLY A 79 22.54 -1.49 -39.31
C GLY A 79 23.15 -2.88 -39.58
N LEU A 80 23.91 -3.44 -38.64
CA LEU A 80 24.57 -4.74 -38.82
C LEU A 80 23.61 -5.91 -38.58
N ASP A 81 23.76 -6.99 -39.36
CA ASP A 81 23.06 -8.24 -39.09
C ASP A 81 23.73 -8.99 -37.92
N HIS A 82 23.03 -9.08 -36.80
CA HIS A 82 23.48 -9.77 -35.59
C HIS A 82 22.64 -11.01 -35.28
N THR A 83 21.97 -11.60 -36.27
CA THR A 83 21.17 -12.82 -36.09
C THR A 83 21.97 -13.95 -35.41
N ASP A 84 23.26 -14.09 -35.74
CA ASP A 84 24.17 -15.08 -35.17
C ASP A 84 24.91 -14.61 -33.90
N ARG A 85 24.87 -13.31 -33.60
CA ARG A 85 25.54 -12.68 -32.45
C ARG A 85 24.50 -12.31 -31.39
N LYS A 86 24.13 -13.30 -30.58
CA LYS A 86 22.95 -13.22 -29.68
C LYS A 86 23.20 -12.55 -28.34
N PHE A 87 24.46 -12.46 -27.89
CA PHE A 87 24.80 -12.01 -26.55
C PHE A 87 25.45 -10.63 -26.55
N VAL A 88 25.17 -9.81 -25.55
CA VAL A 88 25.89 -8.55 -25.29
C VAL A 88 27.11 -8.83 -24.42
N PHE A 89 28.27 -8.37 -24.85
CA PHE A 89 29.53 -8.42 -24.11
C PHE A 89 30.05 -7.00 -23.85
N PHE A 90 30.42 -6.69 -22.61
CA PHE A 90 30.99 -5.40 -22.22
C PHE A 90 32.52 -5.50 -22.16
N LEU A 91 33.23 -4.53 -22.77
CA LEU A 91 34.70 -4.53 -22.83
C LEU A 91 35.36 -4.36 -21.45
N ASP A 92 34.70 -3.61 -20.58
CA ASP A 92 35.05 -3.39 -19.18
C ASP A 92 33.75 -3.34 -18.36
N PRO A 93 33.23 -4.50 -17.91
CA PRO A 93 31.98 -4.56 -17.14
C PRO A 93 32.08 -3.83 -15.79
N CYS A 94 33.30 -3.48 -15.33
CA CYS A 94 33.54 -2.85 -14.05
C CYS A 94 33.70 -1.32 -14.14
N ASN A 95 33.74 -0.75 -15.35
CA ASN A 95 33.76 0.70 -15.55
C ASN A 95 32.33 1.27 -15.45
N ILE A 96 31.93 1.65 -14.25
CA ILE A 96 30.56 2.05 -13.92
C ILE A 96 30.53 3.54 -13.50
N ASP A 97 29.57 4.29 -14.04
CA ASP A 97 29.15 5.58 -13.49
C ASP A 97 28.22 5.35 -12.30
N ILE A 98 28.76 5.57 -11.11
CA ILE A 98 28.06 5.44 -9.82
C ILE A 98 26.94 6.47 -9.70
N VAL A 99 27.13 7.68 -10.25
CA VAL A 99 26.18 8.80 -10.15
C VAL A 99 24.98 8.57 -11.06
N GLN A 100 25.23 8.11 -12.29
CA GLN A 100 24.18 7.85 -13.29
C GLN A 100 23.69 6.40 -13.30
N ARG A 101 24.31 5.50 -12.52
CA ARG A 101 24.00 4.06 -12.42
C ARG A 101 24.06 3.36 -13.79
N LYS A 102 25.10 3.66 -14.57
CA LYS A 102 25.29 3.15 -15.94
C LYS A 102 26.69 2.56 -16.12
N ILE A 103 26.84 1.56 -16.98
CA ILE A 103 28.14 1.04 -17.39
C ILE A 103 28.69 1.98 -18.47
N LYS A 104 29.84 2.62 -18.23
CA LYS A 104 30.56 3.49 -19.19
C LYS A 104 31.54 2.67 -20.04
N SER A 105 31.07 1.54 -20.55
CA SER A 105 31.90 0.63 -21.32
C SER A 105 31.24 0.31 -22.65
N MET A 106 32.07 0.17 -23.68
CA MET A 106 31.62 -0.29 -24.98
C MET A 106 31.05 -1.70 -24.85
N ALA A 107 29.89 -1.91 -25.45
CA ALA A 107 29.18 -3.16 -25.52
C ALA A 107 29.13 -3.64 -26.97
N LEU A 108 29.27 -4.94 -27.19
CA LEU A 108 29.30 -5.59 -28.50
C LEU A 108 28.35 -6.78 -28.52
N CYS A 109 27.75 -7.05 -29.68
CA CYS A 109 27.06 -8.30 -29.93
C CYS A 109 28.07 -9.39 -30.26
N VAL A 110 28.02 -10.50 -29.55
CA VAL A 110 28.90 -11.66 -29.69
C VAL A 110 28.10 -12.95 -29.82
N SER A 111 28.66 -13.95 -30.49
CA SER A 111 28.02 -15.27 -30.67
C SER A 111 28.22 -16.17 -29.44
N LEU A 112 29.33 -16.00 -28.72
CA LEU A 112 29.68 -16.81 -27.55
C LEU A 112 30.36 -15.98 -26.46
N CYS A 113 29.90 -16.13 -25.21
CA CYS A 113 30.56 -15.56 -24.03
C CYS A 113 31.86 -16.32 -23.68
N PRO A 114 32.92 -15.63 -23.22
CA PRO A 114 34.18 -16.26 -22.86
C PRO A 114 34.00 -17.19 -21.64
N SER A 115 34.06 -18.50 -21.87
CA SER A 115 33.87 -19.52 -20.82
C SER A 115 35.12 -19.78 -19.97
N GLU A 116 36.24 -19.18 -20.33
CA GLU A 116 37.54 -19.24 -19.66
C GLU A 116 38.14 -17.84 -19.56
N GLU A 117 39.10 -17.66 -18.65
CA GLU A 117 39.80 -16.38 -18.46
C GLU A 117 40.80 -16.16 -19.61
N LEU A 118 40.71 -15.02 -20.30
CA LEU A 118 41.63 -14.67 -21.40
C LEU A 118 42.65 -13.65 -20.89
N LYS A 119 43.92 -14.05 -20.82
CA LYS A 119 44.98 -13.25 -20.16
C LYS A 119 45.73 -12.35 -21.12
N THR A 120 45.82 -12.73 -22.40
CA THR A 120 46.60 -12.02 -23.41
C THR A 120 45.77 -11.69 -24.66
N TYR A 121 46.24 -10.73 -25.46
CA TYR A 121 45.66 -10.45 -26.78
C TYR A 121 45.79 -11.64 -27.75
N GLN A 122 46.74 -12.53 -27.51
CA GLN A 122 46.92 -13.75 -28.29
C GLN A 122 45.81 -14.78 -27.97
N ASP A 123 45.37 -14.83 -26.71
CA ASP A 123 44.22 -15.62 -26.29
C ASP A 123 42.92 -15.06 -26.88
N LEU A 124 42.76 -13.74 -26.95
CA LEU A 124 41.63 -13.08 -27.63
C LEU A 124 41.58 -13.42 -29.13
N MET A 125 42.72 -13.39 -29.81
CA MET A 125 42.82 -13.78 -31.23
C MET A 125 42.44 -15.26 -31.41
N ARG A 126 42.96 -16.15 -30.56
CA ARG A 126 42.64 -17.58 -30.62
C ARG A 126 41.15 -17.82 -30.37
N PHE A 127 40.56 -17.15 -29.38
CA PHE A 127 39.13 -17.25 -29.10
C PHE A 127 38.28 -16.81 -30.29
N ALA A 128 38.63 -15.68 -30.92
CA ALA A 128 37.93 -15.18 -32.10
C ALA A 128 38.00 -16.15 -33.29
N MET A 129 39.18 -16.71 -33.57
CA MET A 129 39.40 -17.59 -34.73
C MET A 129 38.83 -19.01 -34.53
N VAL A 130 38.87 -19.54 -33.31
CA VAL A 130 38.39 -20.91 -33.01
C VAL A 130 36.87 -20.94 -32.81
N ASN A 131 36.34 -19.98 -32.05
CA ASN A 131 34.92 -19.98 -31.69
C ASN A 131 34.05 -19.09 -32.59
N GLY A 132 34.65 -18.31 -33.49
CA GLY A 132 33.93 -17.37 -34.35
C GLY A 132 33.26 -16.23 -33.59
N SER A 133 33.78 -15.87 -32.41
CA SER A 133 33.23 -14.82 -31.53
C SER A 133 34.27 -13.72 -31.30
N GLU A 134 34.09 -12.59 -31.98
CA GLU A 134 34.98 -11.44 -31.88
C GLU A 134 34.63 -10.57 -30.66
N LEU A 135 35.61 -10.35 -29.78
CA LEU A 135 35.43 -9.58 -28.54
C LEU A 135 35.92 -8.13 -28.63
N CYS A 136 36.48 -7.70 -29.76
CA CYS A 136 36.88 -6.31 -30.02
C CYS A 136 35.89 -5.62 -30.97
N SER A 137 35.99 -4.28 -31.08
CA SER A 137 35.18 -3.48 -32.00
C SER A 137 35.15 -4.05 -33.42
N TYR A 138 34.00 -3.94 -34.09
CA TYR A 138 33.74 -4.54 -35.41
C TYR A 138 34.68 -4.06 -36.54
N GLU A 139 35.40 -2.96 -36.34
CA GLU A 139 36.42 -2.45 -37.28
C GLU A 139 37.71 -3.28 -37.26
N LEU A 140 37.94 -4.05 -36.19
CA LEU A 140 39.16 -4.83 -35.98
C LEU A 140 38.91 -6.30 -36.30
N ALA A 141 39.55 -6.79 -37.37
CA ALA A 141 39.52 -8.21 -37.68
C ALA A 141 40.29 -9.03 -36.62
N GLY A 142 39.71 -10.17 -36.21
CA GLY A 142 40.24 -11.03 -35.15
C GLY A 142 41.75 -11.35 -35.24
N HIS A 143 42.25 -11.61 -36.44
CA HIS A 143 43.65 -11.96 -36.69
C HIS A 143 44.66 -10.82 -36.44
N LYS A 144 44.19 -9.57 -36.28
CA LYS A 144 45.06 -8.38 -36.11
C LYS A 144 45.18 -7.88 -34.67
N TYR A 145 44.49 -8.50 -33.70
CA TYR A 145 44.48 -8.03 -32.30
C TYR A 145 45.88 -7.83 -31.68
N PRO A 146 46.87 -8.73 -31.87
CA PRO A 146 48.17 -8.59 -31.21
C PRO A 146 49.07 -7.50 -31.84
N GLY A 147 48.74 -7.02 -33.04
CA GLY A 147 49.62 -6.14 -33.81
C GLY A 147 49.22 -4.66 -33.86
N LEU A 148 47.99 -4.32 -33.50
CA LEU A 148 47.46 -2.96 -33.68
C LEU A 148 47.49 -2.12 -32.38
N PRO A 149 47.91 -0.84 -32.43
CA PRO A 149 47.88 0.05 -31.26
C PRO A 149 46.45 0.40 -30.81
N GLU A 150 45.46 0.36 -31.72
CA GLU A 150 44.04 0.62 -31.41
C GLU A 150 43.41 -0.39 -30.43
N ARG A 151 44.09 -1.51 -30.15
CA ARG A 151 43.64 -2.52 -29.18
C ARG A 151 43.41 -1.95 -27.78
N PHE A 152 44.15 -0.90 -27.37
CA PHE A 152 44.05 -0.37 -26.01
C PHE A 152 42.72 0.36 -25.75
N SER A 153 42.03 0.81 -26.78
CA SER A 153 40.73 1.51 -26.67
C SER A 153 39.55 0.69 -27.22
N LYS A 154 39.79 -0.21 -28.18
CA LYS A 154 38.74 -0.94 -28.91
C LYS A 154 38.63 -2.44 -28.56
N CYS A 155 39.45 -2.95 -27.65
CA CYS A 155 39.40 -4.33 -27.16
C CYS A 155 39.16 -4.36 -25.63
N PRO A 156 38.74 -5.52 -25.07
CA PRO A 156 38.44 -5.62 -23.65
C PRO A 156 39.70 -5.50 -22.80
N LYS A 157 39.54 -4.99 -21.59
CA LYS A 157 40.63 -4.88 -20.63
C LYS A 157 41.04 -6.29 -20.16
N LEU A 158 42.33 -6.58 -20.22
CA LEU A 158 42.89 -7.87 -19.81
C LEU A 158 43.23 -7.88 -18.30
N PRO A 159 43.09 -9.03 -17.61
CA PRO A 159 42.50 -10.28 -18.11
C PRO A 159 40.97 -10.17 -18.26
N VAL A 160 40.42 -10.79 -19.32
CA VAL A 160 38.96 -10.90 -19.48
C VAL A 160 38.45 -12.01 -18.55
N PRO A 161 37.54 -11.70 -17.61
CA PRO A 161 37.05 -12.70 -16.67
C PRO A 161 36.15 -13.72 -17.36
N ARG A 162 36.18 -14.94 -16.82
CA ARG A 162 35.24 -15.99 -17.20
C ARG A 162 33.80 -15.49 -17.03
N SER A 163 33.00 -15.64 -18.08
CA SER A 163 31.63 -15.12 -18.15
C SER A 163 30.63 -16.20 -18.56
N LYS A 164 29.39 -16.08 -18.09
CA LYS A 164 28.25 -16.91 -18.47
C LYS A 164 27.09 -16.05 -18.93
N PRO A 165 26.23 -16.53 -19.84
CA PRO A 165 25.01 -15.81 -20.21
C PRO A 165 24.03 -15.79 -19.03
N LEU A 166 23.43 -14.63 -18.76
CA LEU A 166 22.42 -14.49 -17.71
C LEU A 166 21.12 -15.23 -18.11
N PRO A 167 20.48 -16.00 -17.21
CA PRO A 167 19.17 -16.57 -17.52
C PRO A 167 18.17 -15.44 -17.80
N VAL A 168 17.35 -15.59 -18.84
CA VAL A 168 16.35 -14.61 -19.35
C VAL A 168 16.93 -13.43 -20.15
N PHE A 169 18.16 -12.98 -19.88
CA PHE A 169 18.75 -11.83 -20.56
C PHE A 169 20.04 -12.23 -21.29
N ASN A 170 20.14 -11.98 -22.60
CA ASN A 170 21.30 -12.39 -23.39
C ASN A 170 22.53 -11.50 -23.17
N ARG A 171 23.04 -11.45 -21.94
CA ARG A 171 24.19 -10.63 -21.53
C ARG A 171 25.25 -11.54 -20.93
N CYS A 172 26.50 -11.37 -21.35
CA CYS A 172 27.65 -12.05 -20.77
C CYS A 172 27.99 -11.37 -19.43
N THR A 173 27.82 -12.11 -18.33
CA THR A 173 28.15 -11.62 -16.99
C THR A 173 29.34 -12.40 -16.42
N PRO A 174 30.37 -11.72 -15.91
CA PRO A 174 31.46 -12.36 -15.17
C PRO A 174 30.94 -13.27 -14.05
N VAL A 175 31.59 -14.41 -13.85
CA VAL A 175 31.26 -15.36 -12.77
C VAL A 175 31.67 -14.79 -11.41
N ASP A 176 32.76 -14.03 -11.36
CA ASP A 176 33.19 -13.32 -10.15
C ASP A 176 32.36 -12.05 -9.92
N VAL A 177 31.51 -12.11 -8.89
CA VAL A 177 30.53 -11.07 -8.54
C VAL A 177 31.18 -9.80 -7.93
N SER A 178 32.48 -9.84 -7.63
CA SER A 178 33.24 -8.71 -7.05
C SER A 178 33.18 -7.44 -7.91
N CYS A 179 33.01 -7.59 -9.23
CA CYS A 179 32.83 -6.48 -10.17
C CYS A 179 31.46 -5.79 -10.02
N TYR A 180 30.37 -6.55 -9.90
CA TYR A 180 29.01 -6.02 -9.69
C TYR A 180 28.77 -5.54 -8.27
N ALA A 181 29.59 -5.99 -7.31
CA ALA A 181 29.53 -5.52 -5.94
C ALA A 181 29.65 -3.99 -5.85
N LYS A 182 30.45 -3.33 -6.71
CA LYS A 182 30.55 -1.86 -6.78
C LYS A 182 29.27 -1.17 -7.27
N PHE A 183 28.55 -1.78 -8.21
CA PHE A 183 27.26 -1.27 -8.68
C PHE A 183 26.17 -1.46 -7.60
N ALA A 184 26.17 -2.61 -6.94
CA ALA A 184 25.31 -2.86 -5.78
C ALA A 184 25.63 -1.86 -4.66
N GLU A 185 26.90 -1.65 -4.32
CA GLU A 185 27.38 -0.67 -3.35
C GLU A 185 26.97 0.77 -3.70
N ALA A 186 26.96 1.17 -4.97
CA ALA A 186 26.45 2.46 -5.44
C ALA A 186 24.92 2.64 -5.26
N VAL A 187 24.14 1.57 -5.48
CA VAL A 187 22.70 1.57 -5.22
C VAL A 187 22.41 1.57 -3.71
N VAL A 188 23.30 0.96 -2.94
CA VAL A 188 23.20 0.75 -1.48
C VAL A 188 23.67 1.95 -0.67
N THR A 189 24.69 2.69 -1.12
CA THR A 189 25.14 3.94 -0.52
C THR A 189 24.09 5.06 -0.59
N PHE A 190 23.10 4.96 -1.50
CA PHE A 190 21.90 5.81 -1.49
C PHE A 190 20.87 5.38 -0.40
N VAL A 191 20.97 4.15 0.08
CA VAL A 191 20.21 3.57 1.21
C VAL A 191 21.13 3.42 2.42
N GLY A 192 21.95 4.43 2.72
CA GLY A 192 22.78 4.46 3.92
C GLY A 192 23.93 3.44 3.92
N ASP A 193 25.04 3.86 4.51
CA ASP A 193 26.30 3.11 4.50
C ASP A 193 26.22 1.71 5.16
N SER A 194 27.17 0.89 4.75
CA SER A 194 27.82 -0.22 5.47
C SER A 194 27.43 -1.67 5.14
N SER A 195 28.44 -2.53 5.31
CA SER A 195 28.50 -3.99 5.39
C SER A 195 27.30 -4.71 6.03
N VAL A 196 26.45 -3.97 6.75
CA VAL A 196 25.15 -4.38 7.24
C VAL A 196 24.31 -4.98 6.12
N LEU A 197 24.14 -4.32 4.96
CA LEU A 197 23.23 -4.85 3.93
C LEU A 197 23.64 -6.22 3.36
N HIS A 198 24.93 -6.49 3.19
CA HIS A 198 25.38 -7.82 2.78
C HIS A 198 25.03 -8.88 3.83
N ARG A 199 25.19 -8.58 5.12
CA ARG A 199 24.75 -9.45 6.23
C ARG A 199 23.23 -9.59 6.28
N LEU A 200 22.49 -8.53 5.94
CA LEU A 200 21.03 -8.52 5.86
C LEU A 200 20.50 -9.45 4.76
N ILE A 201 21.09 -9.41 3.56
CA ILE A 201 20.71 -10.29 2.44
C ILE A 201 21.04 -11.75 2.77
N ALA A 202 22.21 -12.00 3.39
CA ALA A 202 22.59 -13.34 3.85
C ALA A 202 21.62 -13.88 4.92
N GLY A 203 21.23 -13.07 5.90
CA GLY A 203 20.26 -13.45 6.94
C GLY A 203 18.88 -13.79 6.39
N VAL A 204 18.37 -13.02 5.41
CA VAL A 204 17.11 -13.32 4.72
C VAL A 204 17.21 -14.61 3.90
N ALA A 205 18.32 -14.83 3.19
CA ALA A 205 18.53 -16.03 2.38
C ALA A 205 18.63 -17.30 3.25
N ALA A 206 19.28 -17.21 4.40
CA ALA A 206 19.40 -18.31 5.37
C ALA A 206 18.05 -18.65 6.04
N SER A 207 17.24 -17.63 6.33
CA SER A 207 15.97 -17.79 7.07
C SER A 207 14.72 -17.93 6.20
N LYS A 208 14.88 -18.07 4.88
CA LYS A 208 13.75 -18.03 3.92
C LYS A 208 12.61 -19.00 4.24
N GLU A 209 12.92 -20.22 4.68
CA GLU A 209 11.90 -21.23 5.00
C GLU A 209 11.12 -20.86 6.27
N ILE A 210 11.80 -20.31 7.27
CA ILE A 210 11.19 -19.82 8.51
C ILE A 210 10.31 -18.60 8.21
N ILE A 211 10.78 -17.68 7.35
CA ILE A 211 10.01 -16.51 6.91
C ILE A 211 8.71 -16.96 6.22
N ILE A 212 8.79 -17.91 5.27
CA ILE A 212 7.61 -18.45 4.58
C ILE A 212 6.65 -19.10 5.60
N GLY A 213 7.16 -19.91 6.53
CA GLY A 213 6.36 -20.52 7.59
C GLY A 213 5.62 -19.50 8.47
N LEU A 214 6.31 -18.42 8.87
CA LEU A 214 5.72 -17.34 9.66
C LEU A 214 4.71 -16.50 8.86
N CYS A 215 4.93 -16.32 7.56
CA CYS A 215 3.97 -15.67 6.65
C CYS A 215 2.67 -16.48 6.55
N VAL A 216 2.78 -17.81 6.43
CA VAL A 216 1.61 -18.71 6.44
C VAL A 216 0.92 -18.67 7.80
N LEU A 217 1.67 -18.67 8.90
CA LEU A 217 1.11 -18.52 10.25
C LEU A 217 0.31 -17.23 10.39
N ALA A 218 0.84 -16.09 9.93
CA ALA A 218 0.15 -14.80 9.97
C ALA A 218 -1.18 -14.82 9.18
N LEU A 219 -1.21 -15.50 8.03
CA LEU A 219 -2.41 -15.69 7.23
C LEU A 219 -3.44 -16.56 7.96
N VAL A 220 -3.01 -17.68 8.55
CA VAL A 220 -3.88 -18.56 9.34
C VAL A 220 -4.44 -17.83 10.56
N LEU A 221 -3.61 -17.11 11.32
CA LEU A 221 -4.04 -16.29 12.45
C LEU A 221 -5.03 -15.20 12.03
N SER A 222 -4.82 -14.56 10.87
CA SER A 222 -5.75 -13.55 10.34
C SER A 222 -7.11 -14.15 9.99
N MET A 223 -7.11 -15.33 9.37
CA MET A 223 -8.34 -16.08 9.06
C MET A 223 -9.06 -16.54 10.33
N ILE A 224 -8.31 -17.04 11.32
CA ILE A 224 -8.85 -17.44 12.63
C ILE A 224 -9.47 -16.23 13.33
N LEU A 225 -8.78 -15.09 13.40
CA LEU A 225 -9.34 -13.88 14.03
C LEU A 225 -10.61 -13.42 13.31
N MET A 226 -10.61 -13.44 11.97
CA MET A 226 -11.82 -13.16 11.18
C MET A 226 -12.98 -14.13 11.47
N VAL A 227 -12.70 -15.36 11.87
CA VAL A 227 -13.71 -16.36 12.26
C VAL A 227 -14.16 -16.15 13.71
N ILE A 228 -13.22 -15.88 14.63
CA ILE A 228 -13.51 -15.61 16.05
C ILE A 228 -14.40 -14.38 16.20
N ILE A 229 -14.14 -13.31 15.43
CA ILE A 229 -15.00 -12.11 15.38
C ILE A 229 -16.46 -12.48 15.07
N ARG A 230 -16.70 -13.58 14.33
CA ARG A 230 -18.06 -14.03 13.97
C ARG A 230 -18.82 -14.62 15.14
N TYR A 231 -18.15 -15.42 15.97
CA TYR A 231 -18.83 -16.22 17.00
C TYR A 231 -18.93 -15.50 18.34
N ILE A 232 -17.91 -14.70 18.69
CA ILE A 232 -17.80 -14.17 20.05
C ILE A 232 -17.37 -12.71 20.04
N SER A 233 -18.01 -11.86 19.22
CA SER A 233 -17.68 -10.44 19.09
C SER A 233 -17.68 -9.70 20.44
N ALA A 234 -18.61 -10.02 21.34
CA ALA A 234 -18.69 -9.42 22.66
C ALA A 234 -17.48 -9.76 23.54
N VAL A 235 -17.18 -11.05 23.70
CA VAL A 235 -16.07 -11.51 24.56
C VAL A 235 -14.74 -11.13 23.92
N LEU A 236 -14.61 -11.18 22.60
CA LEU A 236 -13.40 -10.78 21.88
C LEU A 236 -13.05 -9.31 22.15
N VAL A 237 -14.02 -8.39 22.11
CA VAL A 237 -13.78 -6.98 22.44
C VAL A 237 -13.23 -6.84 23.86
N TRP A 238 -13.81 -7.54 24.84
CA TRP A 238 -13.33 -7.51 26.22
C TRP A 238 -11.95 -8.15 26.40
N ILE A 239 -11.69 -9.29 25.76
CA ILE A 239 -10.39 -9.98 25.81
C ILE A 239 -9.31 -9.09 25.17
N LEU A 240 -9.53 -8.58 23.96
CA LEU A 240 -8.57 -7.72 23.26
C LEU A 240 -8.29 -6.46 24.08
N THR A 241 -9.34 -5.84 24.62
CA THR A 241 -9.21 -4.69 25.51
C THR A 241 -8.38 -5.05 26.76
N SER A 242 -8.73 -6.13 27.44
CA SER A 242 -8.07 -6.54 28.68
C SER A 242 -6.61 -6.91 28.45
N LEU A 243 -6.32 -7.68 27.41
CA LEU A 243 -4.96 -8.06 27.02
C LEU A 243 -4.09 -6.85 26.75
N VAL A 244 -4.62 -5.85 26.04
CA VAL A 244 -3.87 -4.64 25.69
C VAL A 244 -3.62 -3.77 26.92
N VAL A 245 -4.61 -3.62 27.80
CA VAL A 245 -4.44 -2.90 29.06
C VAL A 245 -3.40 -3.60 29.94
N LEU A 246 -3.51 -4.91 30.13
CA LEU A 246 -2.57 -5.71 30.93
C LEU A 246 -1.16 -5.69 30.33
N GLY A 247 -1.04 -5.85 29.01
CA GLY A 247 0.23 -5.79 28.30
C GLY A 247 0.90 -4.41 28.38
N SER A 248 0.12 -3.33 28.27
CA SER A 248 0.64 -1.96 28.39
C SER A 248 1.11 -1.65 29.81
N LEU A 249 0.36 -2.10 30.83
CA LEU A 249 0.75 -1.99 32.22
C LEU A 249 2.03 -2.79 32.50
N ALA A 250 2.06 -4.06 32.10
CA ALA A 250 3.23 -4.93 32.27
C ALA A 250 4.47 -4.39 31.55
N GLY A 251 4.34 -3.97 30.29
CA GLY A 251 5.44 -3.39 29.51
C GLY A 251 5.97 -2.09 30.13
N THR A 252 5.08 -1.21 30.60
CA THR A 252 5.46 0.01 31.31
C THR A 252 6.19 -0.31 32.61
N SER A 253 5.69 -1.28 33.40
CA SER A 253 6.35 -1.74 34.63
C SER A 253 7.74 -2.32 34.36
N VAL A 254 7.92 -3.13 33.32
CA VAL A 254 9.23 -3.70 32.94
C VAL A 254 10.19 -2.60 32.49
N LEU A 255 9.75 -1.63 31.69
CA LEU A 255 10.60 -0.52 31.25
C LEU A 255 11.07 0.36 32.41
N TRP A 256 10.19 0.64 33.38
CA TRP A 256 10.57 1.35 34.60
C TRP A 256 11.51 0.53 35.48
N TRP A 257 11.29 -0.80 35.59
CA TRP A 257 12.22 -1.68 36.29
C TRP A 257 13.61 -1.63 35.66
N LEU A 258 13.72 -1.81 34.34
CA LEU A 258 14.99 -1.77 33.60
C LEU A 258 15.70 -0.42 33.75
N TYR A 259 14.96 0.69 33.74
CA TYR A 259 15.52 2.02 33.97
C TYR A 259 16.08 2.17 35.40
N ILE A 260 15.35 1.70 36.41
CA ILE A 260 15.78 1.74 37.81
C ILE A 260 17.01 0.85 38.02
N ASP A 261 16.99 -0.37 37.47
CA ASP A 261 18.09 -1.32 37.53
C ASP A 261 19.38 -0.75 36.89
N HIS A 262 19.27 -0.19 35.69
CA HIS A 262 20.39 0.49 35.02
C HIS A 262 20.92 1.68 35.83
N ARG A 263 20.04 2.45 36.48
CA ARG A 263 20.42 3.60 37.32
C ARG A 263 21.11 3.17 38.62
N LEU A 264 20.69 2.06 39.21
CA LEU A 264 21.25 1.55 40.48
C LEU A 264 22.58 0.83 40.28
N TYR A 265 22.66 -0.10 39.31
CA TYR A 265 23.86 -0.93 39.09
C TYR A 265 24.86 -0.34 38.08
N GLY A 266 24.40 0.48 37.13
CA GLY A 266 25.29 1.16 36.17
C GLY A 266 26.16 2.24 36.81
N ASN A 267 25.73 2.79 37.96
CA ASN A 267 26.51 3.76 38.73
C ASN A 267 27.68 3.11 39.50
N ASP A 268 27.56 1.83 39.88
CA ASP A 268 28.58 1.12 40.66
C ASP A 268 29.78 0.66 39.80
N THR A 269 29.59 0.45 38.50
CA THR A 269 30.68 0.03 37.60
C THR A 269 31.61 1.18 37.21
N SER A 270 31.10 2.42 37.18
CA SER A 270 31.93 3.61 36.90
C SER A 270 32.87 3.98 38.04
N SER A 271 32.68 3.41 39.24
CA SER A 271 33.55 3.63 40.41
C SER A 271 34.75 2.68 40.48
N LYS A 272 34.78 1.57 39.73
CA LYS A 272 35.81 0.51 39.92
C LYS A 272 36.71 0.23 38.71
N VAL A 273 36.50 0.85 37.55
CA VAL A 273 37.29 0.57 36.32
C VAL A 273 37.92 1.84 35.73
N SER A 274 38.27 2.81 36.58
CA SER A 274 39.17 3.91 36.18
C SER A 274 40.63 3.45 36.27
N LYS A 275 41.06 2.59 35.33
CA LYS A 275 42.46 2.38 34.88
C LYS A 275 42.51 1.25 33.85
N GLU A 276 42.31 1.60 32.58
CA GLU A 276 43.21 1.29 31.44
C GLU A 276 42.52 1.63 30.09
N GLU A 277 43.02 2.71 29.49
CA GLU A 277 43.08 3.11 28.06
C GLU A 277 42.01 2.67 27.04
N SER A 278 41.02 3.55 26.88
CA SER A 278 40.48 4.14 25.64
C SER A 278 40.48 3.35 24.32
N LYS A 279 39.27 3.02 23.83
CA LYS A 279 38.65 3.56 22.60
C LYS A 279 37.16 3.16 22.55
N GLU A 280 36.33 4.07 22.04
CA GLU A 280 34.85 4.01 21.85
C GLU A 280 33.97 4.53 23.01
N GLU A 281 33.58 5.82 22.89
CA GLU A 281 32.25 6.32 23.31
C GLU A 281 31.19 5.76 22.35
N PRO A 282 29.98 5.35 22.79
CA PRO A 282 29.07 6.18 23.61
C PRO A 282 28.38 5.40 24.76
N SER A 283 28.65 5.76 26.02
CA SER A 283 28.02 5.14 27.20
C SER A 283 27.17 6.10 28.04
N ARG A 284 26.79 7.27 27.51
CA ARG A 284 25.82 8.20 28.14
C ARG A 284 24.42 8.18 27.51
N ASP A 285 24.24 7.49 26.37
CA ASP A 285 22.99 7.55 25.59
C ASP A 285 21.96 6.48 25.99
N SER A 286 22.40 5.31 26.45
CA SER A 286 21.52 4.16 26.77
C SER A 286 20.55 4.42 27.93
N GLY A 287 20.99 5.11 28.99
CA GLY A 287 20.14 5.45 30.14
C GLY A 287 19.11 6.54 29.83
N GLN A 288 19.48 7.51 29.00
CA GLN A 288 18.54 8.55 28.52
C GLN A 288 17.50 7.95 27.58
N ALA A 289 17.90 7.03 26.69
CA ALA A 289 16.97 6.31 25.83
C ALA A 289 15.96 5.47 26.63
N LEU A 290 16.39 4.74 27.66
CA LEU A 290 15.51 3.96 28.53
C LEU A 290 14.48 4.85 29.27
N LEU A 291 14.90 6.01 29.75
CA LEU A 291 13.98 6.98 30.37
C LEU A 291 12.95 7.50 29.37
N VAL A 292 13.37 7.83 28.15
CA VAL A 292 12.46 8.27 27.07
C VAL A 292 11.46 7.17 26.73
N TYR A 293 11.91 5.92 26.61
CA TYR A 293 11.02 4.78 26.36
C TYR A 293 10.02 4.56 27.50
N ALA A 294 10.46 4.55 28.76
CA ALA A 294 9.57 4.37 29.92
C ALA A 294 8.54 5.52 30.04
N ALA A 295 8.96 6.77 29.84
CA ALA A 295 8.08 7.93 29.85
C ALA A 295 7.04 7.87 28.72
N SER A 296 7.47 7.52 27.50
CA SER A 296 6.58 7.39 26.34
C SER A 296 5.54 6.27 26.52
N ALA A 297 5.96 5.11 27.06
CA ALA A 297 5.06 3.99 27.36
C ALA A 297 4.01 4.35 28.42
N THR A 298 4.40 5.16 29.43
CA THR A 298 3.47 5.64 30.46
C THR A 298 2.40 6.57 29.86
N ILE A 299 2.81 7.53 29.02
CA ILE A 299 1.88 8.44 28.32
C ILE A 299 0.92 7.64 27.44
N PHE A 300 1.44 6.69 26.66
CA PHE A 300 0.62 5.81 25.83
C PHE A 300 -0.42 5.02 26.64
N THR A 301 -0.01 4.44 27.78
CA THR A 301 -0.90 3.69 28.67
C THR A 301 -2.02 4.56 29.22
N ILE A 302 -1.73 5.80 29.63
CA ILE A 302 -2.74 6.76 30.13
C ILE A 302 -3.74 7.11 29.03
N ILE A 303 -3.26 7.44 27.82
CA ILE A 303 -4.12 7.75 26.68
C ILE A 303 -5.04 6.57 26.36
N LEU A 304 -4.49 5.34 26.36
CA LEU A 304 -5.24 4.13 26.09
C LEU A 304 -6.36 3.91 27.13
N LEU A 305 -6.07 4.08 28.42
CA LEU A 305 -7.07 3.97 29.48
C LEU A 305 -8.17 5.05 29.37
N LEU A 306 -7.80 6.29 29.05
CA LEU A 306 -8.76 7.37 28.83
C LEU A 306 -9.70 7.09 27.64
N LEU A 307 -9.14 6.61 26.53
CA LEU A 307 -9.93 6.18 25.38
C LEU A 307 -10.91 5.06 25.77
N MET A 308 -10.46 4.05 26.51
CA MET A 308 -11.32 2.96 26.95
C MET A 308 -12.47 3.42 27.87
N LEU A 309 -12.20 4.34 28.80
CA LEU A 309 -13.22 4.89 29.71
C LEU A 309 -14.28 5.71 28.96
N PHE A 310 -13.86 6.56 28.02
CA PHE A 310 -14.78 7.35 27.20
C PHE A 310 -15.65 6.46 26.31
N MET A 311 -15.05 5.42 25.74
CA MET A 311 -15.72 4.54 24.78
C MET A 311 -16.67 3.52 25.42
N ARG A 312 -16.57 3.25 26.73
CA ARG A 312 -17.37 2.24 27.46
C ARG A 312 -18.86 2.28 27.16
N LYS A 313 -19.46 3.47 27.09
CA LYS A 313 -20.91 3.62 26.83
C LYS A 313 -21.33 3.27 25.40
N ARG A 314 -20.40 3.29 24.44
CA ARG A 314 -20.66 3.05 23.01
C ARG A 314 -20.30 1.64 22.57
N VAL A 315 -19.48 0.92 23.35
CA VAL A 315 -19.06 -0.46 23.09
C VAL A 315 -20.24 -1.41 22.84
N ALA A 316 -21.37 -1.25 23.56
CA ALA A 316 -22.54 -2.12 23.38
C ALA A 316 -23.11 -2.09 21.95
N LEU A 317 -23.16 -0.92 21.32
CA LEU A 317 -23.62 -0.79 19.93
C LEU A 317 -22.63 -1.37 18.94
N THR A 318 -21.33 -1.11 19.13
CA THR A 318 -20.28 -1.68 18.28
C THR A 318 -20.27 -3.21 18.37
N ILE A 319 -20.47 -3.78 19.56
CA ILE A 319 -20.64 -5.23 19.74
C ILE A 319 -21.84 -5.75 18.95
N ALA A 320 -22.99 -5.06 19.00
CA ALA A 320 -24.17 -5.44 18.23
C ALA A 320 -23.91 -5.41 16.72
N LEU A 321 -23.25 -4.35 16.22
CA LEU A 321 -22.86 -4.24 14.80
C LEU A 321 -21.88 -5.34 14.40
N PHE A 322 -20.88 -5.66 15.24
CA PHE A 322 -19.92 -6.73 14.98
C PHE A 322 -20.58 -8.12 15.01
N HIS A 323 -21.56 -8.32 15.90
CA HIS A 323 -22.35 -9.55 15.92
C HIS A 323 -23.17 -9.71 14.63
N VAL A 324 -23.83 -8.65 14.17
CA VAL A 324 -24.57 -8.66 12.89
C VAL A 324 -23.62 -8.85 11.72
N ALA A 325 -22.47 -8.17 11.69
CA ALA A 325 -21.44 -8.38 10.69
C ALA A 325 -20.96 -9.85 10.67
N GLY A 326 -20.77 -10.46 11.85
CA GLY A 326 -20.48 -11.88 11.99
C GLY A 326 -21.52 -12.78 11.29
N LYS A 327 -22.81 -12.51 11.48
CA LYS A 327 -23.90 -13.23 10.77
C LYS A 327 -23.82 -13.06 9.25
N VAL A 328 -23.43 -11.87 8.76
CA VAL A 328 -23.23 -11.64 7.32
C VAL A 328 -22.15 -12.57 6.77
N PHE A 329 -21.01 -12.72 7.45
CA PHE A 329 -19.93 -13.61 7.01
C PHE A 329 -20.31 -15.10 7.02
N ILE A 330 -21.27 -15.51 7.88
CA ILE A 330 -21.79 -16.88 7.89
C ILE A 330 -22.65 -17.14 6.65
N HIS A 331 -23.52 -16.20 6.28
CA HIS A 331 -24.38 -16.34 5.11
C HIS A 331 -23.66 -16.04 3.79
N LEU A 332 -22.58 -15.25 3.84
CA LEU A 332 -21.77 -14.82 2.71
C LEU A 332 -20.30 -15.26 2.87
N PRO A 333 -19.99 -16.57 2.92
CA PRO A 333 -18.63 -17.06 3.20
C PRO A 333 -17.61 -16.60 2.15
N LEU A 334 -18.04 -16.38 0.89
CA LEU A 334 -17.19 -15.88 -0.19
C LEU A 334 -16.59 -14.48 0.08
N LEU A 335 -17.12 -13.70 1.04
CA LEU A 335 -16.54 -12.42 1.44
C LEU A 335 -15.08 -12.56 1.92
N THR A 336 -14.72 -13.69 2.52
CA THR A 336 -13.37 -13.93 3.04
C THR A 336 -12.36 -14.17 1.93
N LEU A 337 -12.83 -14.55 0.74
CA LEU A 337 -11.97 -14.77 -0.43
C LEU A 337 -11.65 -13.45 -1.15
N GLN A 338 -12.41 -12.39 -0.88
CA GLN A 338 -12.27 -11.10 -1.56
C GLN A 338 -10.85 -10.50 -1.50
N PRO A 339 -10.12 -10.50 -0.36
CA PRO A 339 -8.75 -10.00 -0.30
C PRO A 339 -7.81 -10.68 -1.29
N PHE A 340 -7.96 -11.99 -1.50
CA PHE A 340 -7.13 -12.76 -2.41
C PHE A 340 -7.38 -12.38 -3.87
N VAL A 341 -8.65 -12.18 -4.24
CA VAL A 341 -9.03 -11.76 -5.59
C VAL A 341 -8.45 -10.37 -5.90
N THR A 342 -8.58 -9.43 -4.96
CA THR A 342 -8.02 -8.08 -5.12
C THR A 342 -6.50 -8.09 -5.15
N PHE A 343 -5.86 -8.87 -4.27
CA PHE A 343 -4.41 -9.02 -4.25
C PHE A 343 -3.89 -9.59 -5.58
N LEU A 344 -4.53 -10.64 -6.11
CA LEU A 344 -4.18 -11.22 -7.40
C LEU A 344 -4.34 -10.20 -8.53
N ALA A 345 -5.43 -9.43 -8.54
CA ALA A 345 -5.66 -8.39 -9.55
C ALA A 345 -4.59 -7.28 -9.49
N LEU A 346 -4.25 -6.80 -8.29
CA LEU A 346 -3.19 -5.81 -8.10
C LEU A 346 -1.82 -6.36 -8.49
N LEU A 347 -1.50 -7.61 -8.12
CA LEU A 347 -0.24 -8.27 -8.47
C LEU A 347 -0.08 -8.38 -9.99
N LEU A 348 -1.09 -8.89 -10.69
CA LEU A 348 -1.08 -8.99 -12.15
C LEU A 348 -0.91 -7.61 -12.80
N PHE A 349 -1.61 -6.60 -12.30
CA PHE A 349 -1.48 -5.23 -12.78
C PHE A 349 -0.09 -4.64 -12.53
N TRP A 350 0.49 -4.83 -11.34
CA TRP A 350 1.83 -4.32 -11.02
C TRP A 350 2.92 -5.03 -11.83
N VAL A 351 2.80 -6.33 -12.06
CA VAL A 351 3.71 -7.07 -12.96
C VAL A 351 3.63 -6.50 -14.37
N TYR A 352 2.42 -6.32 -14.92
CA TYR A 352 2.21 -5.66 -16.21
C TYR A 352 2.82 -4.26 -16.23
N TRP A 353 2.57 -3.46 -15.20
CA TRP A 353 3.02 -2.07 -15.12
C TRP A 353 4.55 -1.96 -15.06
N ILE A 354 5.20 -2.79 -14.26
CA ILE A 354 6.67 -2.86 -14.16
C ILE A 354 7.26 -3.31 -15.49
N LEU A 355 6.69 -4.34 -16.13
CA LEU A 355 7.15 -4.83 -17.42
C LEU A 355 7.14 -3.72 -18.47
N VAL A 356 6.01 -3.01 -18.61
CA VAL A 356 5.87 -1.89 -19.55
C VAL A 356 6.79 -0.74 -19.18
N LEU A 357 7.02 -0.45 -17.89
CA LEU A 357 7.98 0.58 -17.47
C LEU A 357 9.41 0.22 -17.92
N LEU A 358 9.81 -1.05 -17.79
CA LEU A 358 11.13 -1.51 -18.23
C LEU A 358 11.27 -1.44 -19.76
N PHE A 359 10.22 -1.80 -20.51
CA PHE A 359 10.21 -1.64 -21.96
C PHE A 359 10.26 -0.17 -22.37
N LEU A 360 9.55 0.70 -21.66
CA LEU A 360 9.58 2.14 -21.89
C LEU A 360 10.99 2.68 -21.64
N GLY A 361 11.66 2.27 -20.56
CA GLY A 361 13.04 2.70 -20.25
C GLY A 361 14.11 2.30 -21.28
N THR A 362 13.79 1.38 -22.18
CA THR A 362 14.67 0.96 -23.29
C THR A 362 14.16 1.42 -24.66
N THR A 363 13.01 2.10 -24.69
CA THR A 363 12.40 2.73 -25.87
C THR A 363 12.90 4.17 -26.02
N GLY A 364 12.90 4.72 -27.24
CA GLY A 364 13.30 6.09 -27.49
C GLY A 364 13.99 6.24 -28.84
N ASN A 365 14.41 7.48 -29.12
CA ASN A 365 15.22 7.80 -30.29
C ASN A 365 16.69 7.53 -29.97
N PRO A 366 17.47 7.03 -30.94
CA PRO A 366 18.91 6.87 -30.76
C PRO A 366 19.60 8.25 -30.76
N GLU A 367 20.35 8.54 -29.70
CA GLU A 367 21.16 9.75 -29.54
C GLU A 367 22.59 9.33 -29.19
N GLN A 368 23.59 9.86 -29.92
CA GLN A 368 24.99 9.64 -29.56
C GLN A 368 25.39 10.55 -28.39
N ASN A 369 26.00 9.98 -27.37
CA ASN A 369 26.56 10.74 -26.27
C ASN A 369 27.85 11.45 -26.73
N GLU A 370 27.90 12.78 -26.58
CA GLU A 370 29.04 13.61 -26.99
C GLU A 370 30.34 13.25 -26.26
N GLU A 371 30.28 12.77 -25.02
CA GLU A 371 31.47 12.43 -24.22
C GLU A 371 32.05 11.04 -24.56
N THR A 372 31.20 10.08 -24.92
CA THR A 372 31.60 8.66 -25.06
C THR A 372 31.46 8.12 -26.48
N GLY A 373 30.76 8.83 -27.38
CA GLY A 373 30.45 8.37 -28.74
C GLY A 373 29.49 7.17 -28.80
N LEU A 374 28.90 6.77 -27.66
CA LEU A 374 28.00 5.60 -27.59
C LEU A 374 26.57 6.02 -27.90
N THR A 375 25.84 5.15 -28.61
CA THR A 375 24.43 5.37 -28.94
C THR A 375 23.57 4.96 -27.75
N GLU A 376 22.81 5.91 -27.19
CA GLU A 376 21.81 5.67 -26.16
C GLU A 376 20.41 5.91 -26.70
N PHE A 377 19.43 5.13 -26.25
CA PHE A 377 18.03 5.41 -26.56
C PHE A 377 17.41 6.28 -25.48
N ARG A 378 16.96 7.48 -25.85
CA ARG A 378 16.32 8.42 -24.93
C ARG A 378 14.91 8.75 -25.38
N LEU A 379 13.99 8.83 -24.42
CA LEU A 379 12.67 9.43 -24.68
C LEU A 379 12.87 10.94 -24.70
N THR A 380 12.85 11.53 -25.89
CA THR A 380 12.92 12.97 -26.08
C THR A 380 11.62 13.52 -26.68
N GLY A 381 11.34 14.79 -26.39
CA GLY A 381 10.14 15.47 -26.87
C GLY A 381 8.82 14.88 -26.34
N PRO A 382 7.78 14.74 -27.19
CA PRO A 382 6.43 14.31 -26.77
C PRO A 382 6.38 12.91 -26.11
N LEU A 383 7.35 12.05 -26.39
CA LEU A 383 7.42 10.69 -25.86
C LEU A 383 7.63 10.66 -24.33
N GLN A 384 8.21 11.72 -23.75
CA GLN A 384 8.40 11.83 -22.30
C GLN A 384 7.08 11.85 -21.52
N TYR A 385 6.00 12.34 -22.14
CA TYR A 385 4.68 12.36 -21.50
C TYR A 385 4.09 10.94 -21.32
N LEU A 386 4.56 9.95 -22.08
CA LEU A 386 4.15 8.55 -21.90
C LEU A 386 4.56 8.01 -20.52
N THR A 387 5.72 8.42 -20.01
CA THR A 387 6.20 8.02 -18.67
C THR A 387 5.28 8.57 -17.58
N TRP A 388 4.86 9.85 -17.71
CA TRP A 388 3.92 10.46 -16.78
C TRP A 388 2.53 9.84 -16.85
N TYR A 389 2.05 9.58 -18.07
CA TYR A 389 0.79 8.88 -18.30
C TYR A 389 0.79 7.49 -17.63
N HIS A 390 1.86 6.72 -17.84
CA HIS A 390 2.05 5.40 -17.23
C HIS A 390 2.11 5.49 -15.70
N ALA A 391 2.80 6.49 -15.15
CA ALA A 391 2.87 6.73 -13.70
C ALA A 391 1.52 7.10 -13.08
N VAL A 392 0.72 7.95 -13.73
CA VAL A 392 -0.67 8.23 -13.31
C VAL A 392 -1.52 6.97 -13.38
N GLY A 393 -1.30 6.13 -14.39
CA GLY A 393 -1.98 4.85 -14.56
C GLY A 393 -1.75 3.88 -13.40
N LEU A 394 -0.55 3.87 -12.80
CA LEU A 394 -0.26 3.06 -11.60
C LEU A 394 -1.23 3.39 -10.47
N VAL A 395 -1.43 4.69 -10.21
CA VAL A 395 -2.27 5.16 -9.11
C VAL A 395 -3.74 4.94 -9.44
N TRP A 396 -4.20 5.41 -10.60
CA TRP A 396 -5.63 5.38 -10.93
C TRP A 396 -6.17 3.94 -11.04
N ILE A 397 -5.45 3.04 -11.73
CA ILE A 397 -5.92 1.66 -11.90
C ILE A 397 -5.85 0.90 -10.57
N SER A 398 -4.84 1.15 -9.72
CA SER A 398 -4.79 0.55 -8.38
C SER A 398 -5.98 1.01 -7.51
N GLU A 399 -6.29 2.30 -7.50
CA GLU A 399 -7.47 2.84 -6.80
C GLU A 399 -8.77 2.28 -7.36
N PHE A 400 -8.85 2.10 -8.69
CA PHE A 400 -10.01 1.49 -9.35
C PHE A 400 -10.22 0.04 -8.89
N ILE A 401 -9.16 -0.77 -8.83
CA ILE A 401 -9.21 -2.17 -8.37
C ILE A 401 -9.68 -2.23 -6.91
N LEU A 402 -9.14 -1.36 -6.04
CA LEU A 402 -9.56 -1.27 -4.64
C LEU A 402 -11.03 -0.80 -4.50
N ALA A 403 -11.46 0.16 -5.31
CA ALA A 403 -12.83 0.64 -5.32
C ALA A 403 -13.83 -0.41 -5.86
N CYS A 404 -13.40 -1.26 -6.80
CA CYS A 404 -14.17 -2.44 -7.24
C CYS A 404 -14.42 -3.41 -6.07
N GLN A 405 -13.42 -3.66 -5.22
CA GLN A 405 -13.60 -4.44 -4.00
C GLN A 405 -14.63 -3.80 -3.06
N GLN A 406 -14.51 -2.50 -2.80
CA GLN A 406 -15.42 -1.77 -1.92
C GLN A 406 -16.87 -1.85 -2.40
N MET A 407 -17.11 -1.58 -3.69
CA MET A 407 -18.44 -1.68 -4.29
C MET A 407 -18.98 -3.11 -4.28
N THR A 408 -18.13 -4.12 -4.55
CA THR A 408 -18.52 -5.54 -4.55
C THR A 408 -18.99 -5.98 -3.16
N VAL A 409 -18.20 -5.69 -2.13
CA VAL A 409 -18.55 -6.02 -0.73
C VAL A 409 -19.81 -5.25 -0.32
N ALA A 410 -19.87 -3.95 -0.60
CA ALA A 410 -21.03 -3.13 -0.27
C ALA A 410 -22.31 -3.67 -0.91
N GLY A 411 -22.28 -4.02 -2.21
CA GLY A 411 -23.44 -4.58 -2.89
C GLY A 411 -23.90 -5.93 -2.34
N ALA A 412 -22.99 -6.79 -1.90
CA ALA A 412 -23.34 -8.07 -1.28
C ALA A 412 -23.99 -7.87 0.10
N VAL A 413 -23.41 -7.00 0.93
CA VAL A 413 -23.94 -6.66 2.26
C VAL A 413 -25.30 -5.98 2.15
N VAL A 414 -25.45 -5.00 1.25
CA VAL A 414 -26.72 -4.31 0.97
C VAL A 414 -27.81 -5.29 0.52
N THR A 415 -27.47 -6.24 -0.36
CA THR A 415 -28.41 -7.28 -0.80
C THR A 415 -28.84 -8.15 0.37
N TYR A 416 -27.89 -8.58 1.21
CA TYR A 416 -28.20 -9.35 2.40
C TYR A 416 -29.09 -8.56 3.39
N TYR A 417 -28.78 -7.29 3.61
CA TYR A 417 -29.50 -6.45 4.58
C TYR A 417 -30.96 -6.22 4.17
N PHE A 418 -31.20 -5.73 2.94
CA PHE A 418 -32.53 -5.33 2.47
C PHE A 418 -33.38 -6.50 1.90
N THR A 419 -32.87 -7.73 1.89
CA THR A 419 -33.68 -8.91 1.58
C THR A 419 -34.31 -9.45 2.87
N ARG A 420 -35.63 -9.33 3.04
CA ARG A 420 -36.33 -9.82 4.25
C ARG A 420 -36.23 -11.34 4.39
N ASP A 421 -36.67 -12.06 3.36
CA ASP A 421 -36.61 -13.52 3.31
C ASP A 421 -35.24 -13.99 2.78
N LYS A 422 -34.39 -14.51 3.67
CA LYS A 422 -33.03 -14.93 3.34
C LYS A 422 -33.00 -16.12 2.36
N ASN A 423 -34.11 -16.85 2.18
CA ASN A 423 -34.21 -17.92 1.18
C ASN A 423 -34.28 -17.39 -0.25
N ARG A 424 -34.62 -16.10 -0.43
CA ARG A 424 -34.66 -15.42 -1.74
C ARG A 424 -33.32 -14.81 -2.14
N LEU A 425 -32.28 -14.99 -1.32
CA LEU A 425 -30.94 -14.54 -1.68
C LEU A 425 -30.43 -15.32 -2.90
N PRO A 426 -29.71 -14.66 -3.83
CA PRO A 426 -29.07 -15.37 -4.93
C PRO A 426 -28.05 -16.40 -4.39
N VAL A 427 -27.86 -17.51 -5.11
CA VAL A 427 -27.00 -18.64 -4.68
C VAL A 427 -25.60 -18.18 -4.24
N THR A 428 -25.04 -17.18 -4.93
CA THR A 428 -23.77 -16.54 -4.56
C THR A 428 -23.93 -15.01 -4.60
N PRO A 429 -24.26 -14.33 -3.47
CA PRO A 429 -24.52 -12.89 -3.46
C PRO A 429 -23.30 -12.04 -3.82
N ILE A 430 -22.08 -12.53 -3.56
CA ILE A 430 -20.84 -11.87 -3.99
C ILE A 430 -20.73 -11.85 -5.50
N LEU A 431 -20.91 -12.99 -6.18
CA LEU A 431 -20.84 -13.05 -7.63
C LEU A 431 -21.96 -12.21 -8.27
N SER A 432 -23.17 -12.25 -7.71
CA SER A 432 -24.26 -11.36 -8.12
C SER A 432 -23.86 -9.88 -7.97
N SER A 433 -23.17 -9.54 -6.89
CA SER A 433 -22.63 -8.19 -6.67
C SER A 433 -21.57 -7.79 -7.72
N VAL A 434 -20.62 -8.68 -8.03
CA VAL A 434 -19.62 -8.47 -9.08
C VAL A 434 -20.30 -8.25 -10.44
N LEU A 435 -21.28 -9.08 -10.80
CA LEU A 435 -22.02 -8.94 -12.06
C LEU A 435 -22.77 -7.61 -12.14
N ARG A 436 -23.36 -7.14 -11.04
CA ARG A 436 -24.01 -5.82 -10.98
C ARG A 436 -22.99 -4.69 -11.08
N LEU A 437 -21.83 -4.81 -10.44
CA LEU A 437 -20.73 -3.86 -10.58
C LEU A 437 -20.33 -3.72 -12.05
N VAL A 438 -20.01 -4.85 -12.71
CA VAL A 438 -19.57 -4.87 -14.11
C VAL A 438 -20.64 -4.34 -15.05
N ARG A 439 -21.91 -4.70 -14.82
CA ARG A 439 -23.02 -4.32 -15.71
C ARG A 439 -23.50 -2.88 -15.55
N TYR A 440 -23.49 -2.35 -14.32
CA TYR A 440 -24.17 -1.08 -14.02
C TYR A 440 -23.26 0.00 -13.43
N HIS A 441 -22.24 -0.34 -12.64
CA HIS A 441 -21.62 0.62 -11.72
C HIS A 441 -20.12 0.89 -11.94
N LEU A 442 -19.52 0.37 -13.02
CA LEU A 442 -18.11 0.66 -13.36
C LEU A 442 -17.83 2.16 -13.50
N GLY A 443 -18.78 2.95 -14.01
CA GLY A 443 -18.63 4.40 -14.14
C GLY A 443 -18.53 5.11 -12.79
N THR A 444 -19.36 4.71 -11.82
CA THR A 444 -19.32 5.25 -10.46
C THR A 444 -18.01 4.92 -9.76
N VAL A 445 -17.51 3.69 -9.94
CA VAL A 445 -16.22 3.26 -9.40
C VAL A 445 -15.04 3.99 -10.06
N ALA A 446 -15.08 4.17 -11.39
CA ALA A 446 -14.09 4.95 -12.13
C ALA A 446 -14.04 6.41 -11.66
N LYS A 447 -15.20 7.03 -11.45
CA LYS A 447 -15.29 8.41 -10.94
C LYS A 447 -14.76 8.55 -9.52
N GLY A 448 -15.17 7.66 -8.61
CA GLY A 448 -14.72 7.72 -7.22
C GLY A 448 -13.21 7.49 -7.08
N SER A 449 -12.67 6.47 -7.75
CA SER A 449 -11.21 6.21 -7.78
C SER A 449 -10.41 7.35 -8.42
N PHE A 450 -10.95 8.01 -9.45
CA PHE A 450 -10.32 9.18 -10.05
C PHE A 450 -10.22 10.37 -9.08
N ILE A 451 -11.28 10.63 -8.31
CA ILE A 451 -11.29 11.72 -7.31
C ILE A 451 -10.20 11.51 -6.26
N ILE A 452 -9.99 10.27 -5.80
CA ILE A 452 -8.87 9.95 -4.89
C ILE A 452 -7.53 10.19 -5.60
N THR A 453 -7.41 9.74 -6.85
CA THR A 453 -6.18 9.89 -7.66
C THR A 453 -5.79 11.37 -7.82
N LEU A 454 -6.75 12.26 -8.03
CA LEU A 454 -6.52 13.71 -8.16
C LEU A 454 -5.87 14.34 -6.93
N VAL A 455 -6.08 13.78 -5.73
CA VAL A 455 -5.46 14.26 -4.49
C VAL A 455 -4.17 13.50 -4.19
N LYS A 456 -4.15 12.19 -4.49
CA LYS A 456 -3.03 11.30 -4.21
C LYS A 456 -1.81 11.60 -5.07
N VAL A 457 -1.98 11.89 -6.36
CA VAL A 457 -0.85 12.22 -7.26
C VAL A 457 -0.12 13.51 -6.83
N PRO A 458 -0.78 14.66 -6.62
CA PRO A 458 -0.12 15.86 -6.09
C PRO A 458 0.57 15.63 -4.75
N ARG A 459 -0.05 14.85 -3.85
CA ARG A 459 0.55 14.52 -2.54
C ARG A 459 1.86 13.76 -2.72
N LEU A 460 1.89 12.76 -3.61
CA LEU A 460 3.10 12.00 -3.92
C LEU A 460 4.19 12.89 -4.54
N VAL A 461 3.82 13.79 -5.46
CA VAL A 461 4.76 14.76 -6.06
C VAL A 461 5.34 15.71 -5.01
N LEU A 462 4.51 16.29 -4.14
CA LEU A 462 4.98 17.17 -3.06
C LEU A 462 5.87 16.42 -2.06
N MET A 463 5.55 15.17 -1.75
CA MET A 463 6.38 14.33 -0.88
C MET A 463 7.75 14.04 -1.53
N TYR A 464 7.78 13.76 -2.84
CA TYR A 464 9.03 13.60 -3.59
C TYR A 464 9.86 14.90 -3.59
N ILE A 465 9.24 16.04 -3.89
CA ILE A 465 9.92 17.36 -3.88
C ILE A 465 10.47 17.67 -2.48
N HIS A 466 9.69 17.46 -1.42
CA HIS A 466 10.15 17.68 -0.05
C HIS A 466 11.36 16.81 0.29
N ASN A 467 11.37 15.55 -0.16
CA ASN A 467 12.49 14.66 0.08
C ASN A 467 13.75 15.08 -0.71
N GLN A 468 13.59 15.57 -1.94
CA GLN A 468 14.69 16.09 -2.77
C GLN A 468 15.27 17.41 -2.23
N LEU A 469 14.44 18.26 -1.63
CA LEU A 469 14.86 19.54 -1.05
C LEU A 469 15.35 19.42 0.39
N LYS A 470 15.35 18.21 0.97
CA LYS A 470 15.77 17.96 2.35
C LYS A 470 17.23 18.39 2.54
N GLY A 471 17.45 19.43 3.34
CA GLY A 471 18.77 20.01 3.61
C GLY A 471 19.14 21.23 2.76
N ARG A 472 18.35 21.58 1.73
CA ARG A 472 18.59 22.75 0.85
C ARG A 472 17.48 23.80 0.89
N GLU A 473 16.38 23.54 1.60
CA GLU A 473 15.22 24.42 1.71
C GLU A 473 15.27 25.41 2.90
N ASN A 474 14.72 26.61 2.70
CA ASN A 474 14.46 27.58 3.77
C ASN A 474 13.34 27.08 4.71
N VAL A 475 13.34 27.55 5.96
CA VAL A 475 12.36 27.14 7.00
C VAL A 475 10.90 27.33 6.55
N PHE A 476 10.60 28.42 5.85
CA PHE A 476 9.26 28.71 5.34
C PHE A 476 8.79 27.67 4.30
N ALA A 477 9.64 27.34 3.32
CA ALA A 477 9.33 26.35 2.29
C ALA A 477 9.09 24.96 2.91
N ARG A 478 9.91 24.58 3.90
CA ARG A 478 9.73 23.34 4.67
C ARG A 478 8.37 23.29 5.38
N CYS A 479 7.99 24.39 6.03
CA CYS A 479 6.73 24.48 6.76
C CYS A 479 5.53 24.39 5.80
N LEU A 480 5.57 25.14 4.68
CA LEU A 480 4.52 25.13 3.67
C LEU A 480 4.34 23.75 3.04
N LEU A 481 5.43 23.10 2.61
CA LEU A 481 5.38 21.75 2.02
C LEU A 481 4.78 20.74 2.99
N LYS A 482 5.23 20.72 4.26
CA LYS A 482 4.69 19.83 5.29
C LYS A 482 3.20 20.09 5.54
N SER A 483 2.78 21.36 5.58
CA SER A 483 1.38 21.74 5.75
C SER A 483 0.52 21.24 4.58
N CYS A 484 0.92 21.50 3.33
CA CYS A 484 0.20 21.04 2.14
C CYS A 484 0.12 19.50 2.07
N ILE A 485 1.21 18.79 2.38
CA ILE A 485 1.23 17.32 2.42
C ILE A 485 0.24 16.80 3.46
N CYS A 486 0.18 17.44 4.65
CA CYS A 486 -0.76 17.10 5.70
C CYS A 486 -2.22 17.35 5.25
N CYS A 487 -2.52 18.52 4.67
CA CYS A 487 -3.85 18.84 4.17
C CYS A 487 -4.32 17.87 3.09
N LEU A 488 -3.45 17.52 2.13
CA LEU A 488 -3.78 16.55 1.08
C LEU A 488 -3.96 15.14 1.66
N TRP A 489 -3.20 14.76 2.69
CA TRP A 489 -3.42 13.48 3.38
C TRP A 489 -4.78 13.45 4.08
N CYS A 490 -5.14 14.51 4.80
CA CYS A 490 -6.45 14.64 5.44
C CYS A 490 -7.59 14.60 4.41
N LEU A 491 -7.42 15.30 3.27
CA LEU A 491 -8.39 15.30 2.18
C LEU A 491 -8.50 13.90 1.56
N GLU A 492 -7.39 13.21 1.29
CA GLU A 492 -7.37 11.83 0.81
C GLU A 492 -8.13 10.90 1.76
N LYS A 493 -7.95 11.04 3.08
CA LYS A 493 -8.69 10.24 4.08
C LYS A 493 -10.18 10.55 4.08
N CYS A 494 -10.56 11.81 4.02
CA CYS A 494 -11.96 12.22 3.93
C CYS A 494 -12.64 11.69 2.65
N LEU A 495 -11.95 11.79 1.50
CA LEU A 495 -12.44 11.27 0.23
C LEU A 495 -12.57 9.76 0.22
N ASN A 496 -11.63 9.02 0.80
CA ASN A 496 -11.74 7.57 0.97
C ASN A 496 -13.00 7.18 1.77
N TYR A 497 -13.23 7.87 2.89
CA TYR A 497 -14.43 7.65 3.71
C TYR A 497 -15.72 8.01 2.94
N LEU A 498 -15.75 9.14 2.24
CA LEU A 498 -16.89 9.54 1.44
C LEU A 498 -17.18 8.55 0.30
N ASN A 499 -16.13 8.11 -0.42
CA ASN A 499 -16.25 7.15 -1.51
C ASN A 499 -16.86 5.83 -1.04
N GLN A 500 -16.38 5.30 0.08
CA GLN A 500 -16.88 4.05 0.67
C GLN A 500 -18.39 4.13 0.93
N ASN A 501 -18.83 5.23 1.55
CA ASN A 501 -20.25 5.47 1.84
C ASN A 501 -21.07 5.75 0.56
N ALA A 502 -20.49 6.45 -0.42
CA ALA A 502 -21.12 6.69 -1.72
C ALA A 502 -21.34 5.40 -2.50
N TYR A 503 -20.41 4.45 -2.46
CA TYR A 503 -20.56 3.14 -3.10
C TYR A 503 -21.66 2.31 -2.44
N ALA A 504 -21.73 2.33 -1.10
CA ALA A 504 -22.82 1.68 -0.37
C ALA A 504 -24.19 2.29 -0.71
N ALA A 505 -24.32 3.62 -0.71
CA ALA A 505 -25.55 4.30 -1.13
C ALA A 505 -25.91 4.03 -2.61
N THR A 506 -24.91 3.94 -3.49
CA THR A 506 -25.11 3.56 -4.89
C THR A 506 -25.65 2.14 -5.00
N ALA A 507 -25.10 1.20 -4.23
CA ALA A 507 -25.56 -0.18 -4.20
C ALA A 507 -27.01 -0.33 -3.73
N ILE A 508 -27.49 0.55 -2.85
CA ILE A 508 -28.88 0.58 -2.38
C ILE A 508 -29.82 1.17 -3.44
N ASN A 509 -29.49 2.37 -3.94
CA ASN A 509 -30.42 3.20 -4.70
C ASN A 509 -30.18 3.22 -6.22
N SER A 510 -29.12 2.58 -6.71
CA SER A 510 -28.64 2.66 -8.10
C SER A 510 -28.38 4.11 -8.56
N THR A 511 -27.80 4.88 -7.65
CA THR A 511 -27.30 6.27 -7.73
C THR A 511 -26.18 6.61 -8.71
N SER A 512 -26.12 7.79 -9.34
CA SER A 512 -24.82 8.34 -9.74
C SER A 512 -23.97 8.68 -8.49
N PHE A 513 -22.65 8.66 -8.64
CA PHE A 513 -21.69 8.88 -7.54
C PHE A 513 -22.00 10.13 -6.72
N CYS A 514 -22.21 11.28 -7.38
CA CYS A 514 -22.43 12.55 -6.69
C CYS A 514 -23.73 12.55 -5.88
N THR A 515 -24.80 11.98 -6.44
CA THR A 515 -26.08 11.86 -5.75
C THR A 515 -25.93 10.97 -4.52
N SER A 516 -25.34 9.79 -4.68
CA SER A 516 -25.13 8.85 -3.57
C SER A 516 -24.18 9.38 -2.51
N ALA A 517 -23.11 10.09 -2.91
CA ALA A 517 -22.18 10.73 -1.97
C ALA A 517 -22.88 11.82 -1.15
N ARG A 518 -23.71 12.65 -1.78
CA ARG A 518 -24.50 13.68 -1.09
C ARG A 518 -25.49 13.04 -0.12
N ASP A 519 -26.26 12.06 -0.57
CA ASP A 519 -27.29 11.41 0.26
C ASP A 519 -26.65 10.73 1.48
N ALA A 520 -25.56 9.98 1.27
CA ALA A 520 -24.83 9.35 2.36
C ALA A 520 -24.23 10.39 3.32
N PHE A 521 -23.61 11.45 2.81
CA PHE A 521 -23.04 12.51 3.63
C PHE A 521 -24.08 13.21 4.52
N VAL A 522 -25.25 13.56 3.96
CA VAL A 522 -26.33 14.19 4.75
C VAL A 522 -26.79 13.27 5.88
N ILE A 523 -26.99 11.99 5.60
CA ILE A 523 -27.41 11.00 6.62
C ILE A 523 -26.37 10.85 7.73
N LEU A 524 -25.08 10.84 7.38
CA LEU A 524 -23.99 10.71 8.34
C LEU A 524 -23.82 11.99 9.18
N VAL A 525 -23.98 13.17 8.59
CA VAL A 525 -23.82 14.45 9.31
C VAL A 525 -24.98 14.73 10.28
N GLU A 526 -26.21 14.34 9.92
CA GLU A 526 -27.39 14.47 10.81
C GLU A 526 -27.17 13.78 12.18
N ASN A 527 -26.29 12.76 12.24
CA ASN A 527 -25.94 12.05 13.46
C ASN A 527 -24.41 11.98 13.69
N ALA A 528 -23.66 13.01 13.29
CA ALA A 528 -22.20 12.99 13.19
C ALA A 528 -21.48 12.50 14.46
N LEU A 529 -21.86 12.95 15.65
CA LEU A 529 -21.24 12.55 16.92
C LEU A 529 -21.42 11.05 17.20
N ARG A 530 -22.61 10.52 16.92
CA ARG A 530 -22.92 9.10 17.10
C ARG A 530 -22.12 8.26 16.10
N VAL A 531 -22.12 8.68 14.84
CA VAL A 531 -21.38 8.04 13.73
C VAL A 531 -19.88 8.00 14.03
N ALA A 532 -19.27 9.15 14.32
CA ALA A 532 -17.84 9.28 14.56
C ALA A 532 -17.38 8.43 15.75
N THR A 533 -18.17 8.40 16.83
CA THR A 533 -17.80 7.60 17.99
C THR A 533 -17.90 6.10 17.71
N ILE A 534 -18.92 5.63 16.98
CA ILE A 534 -19.09 4.20 16.66
C ILE A 534 -17.95 3.69 15.77
N ASN A 535 -17.66 4.43 14.69
CA ASN A 535 -16.59 4.07 13.76
C ASN A 535 -15.23 4.09 14.49
N ALA A 536 -14.97 5.10 15.31
CA ALA A 536 -13.74 5.15 16.10
C ALA A 536 -13.59 3.96 17.08
N VAL A 537 -14.66 3.48 17.72
CA VAL A 537 -14.58 2.25 18.56
C VAL A 537 -14.29 1.02 17.70
N GLY A 538 -15.01 0.87 16.57
CA GLY A 538 -14.85 -0.26 15.67
C GLY A 538 -13.43 -0.35 15.10
N ASP A 539 -12.93 0.76 14.57
CA ASP A 539 -11.59 0.90 14.02
C ASP A 539 -10.52 0.61 15.07
N PHE A 540 -10.72 1.07 16.31
CA PHE A 540 -9.80 0.79 17.41
C PHE A 540 -9.73 -0.71 17.72
N VAL A 541 -10.87 -1.39 17.83
CA VAL A 541 -10.89 -2.85 18.11
C VAL A 541 -10.24 -3.63 16.97
N LEU A 542 -10.51 -3.27 15.72
CA LEU A 542 -9.92 -3.93 14.55
C LEU A 542 -8.42 -3.62 14.45
N PHE A 543 -7.98 -2.43 14.84
CA PHE A 543 -6.57 -2.10 14.99
C PHE A 543 -5.88 -2.97 16.05
N LEU A 544 -6.49 -3.18 17.22
CA LEU A 544 -5.97 -4.10 18.24
C LEU A 544 -5.85 -5.53 17.69
N GLY A 545 -6.81 -5.97 16.87
CA GLY A 545 -6.73 -7.24 16.15
C GLY A 545 -5.50 -7.36 15.25
N LYS A 546 -5.16 -6.28 14.51
CA LYS A 546 -3.95 -6.23 13.65
C LYS A 546 -2.68 -6.37 14.49
N ILE A 547 -2.62 -5.64 15.61
CA ILE A 547 -1.47 -5.70 16.54
C ILE A 547 -1.34 -7.08 17.16
N LEU A 548 -2.44 -7.73 17.57
CA LEU A 548 -2.41 -9.08 18.14
C LEU A 548 -1.81 -10.11 17.18
N ILE A 549 -2.20 -10.07 15.90
CA ILE A 549 -1.67 -11.00 14.89
C ILE A 549 -0.17 -10.74 14.68
N MET A 550 0.22 -9.47 14.57
CA MET A 550 1.62 -9.08 14.43
C MET A 550 2.47 -9.53 15.62
N THR A 551 2.03 -9.28 16.86
CA THR A 551 2.80 -9.65 18.06
C THR A 551 2.87 -11.16 18.28
N SER A 552 1.79 -11.88 17.98
CA SER A 552 1.77 -13.35 18.05
C SER A 552 2.74 -13.98 17.03
N THR A 553 2.75 -13.44 15.79
CA THR A 553 3.68 -13.89 14.75
C THR A 553 5.11 -13.48 15.08
N ALA A 554 5.32 -12.28 15.62
CA ALA A 554 6.63 -11.81 16.06
C ALA A 554 7.18 -12.68 17.20
N PHE A 555 6.35 -13.05 18.17
CA PHE A 555 6.74 -13.94 19.26
C PHE A 555 7.15 -15.32 18.76
N ALA A 556 6.36 -15.93 17.87
CA ALA A 556 6.74 -17.17 17.20
C ALA A 556 8.04 -17.00 16.38
N GLY A 557 8.20 -15.85 15.72
CA GLY A 557 9.41 -15.51 14.96
C GLY A 557 10.65 -15.42 15.84
N VAL A 558 10.56 -14.77 17.00
CA VAL A 558 11.66 -14.73 17.98
C VAL A 558 12.00 -16.14 18.44
N LEU A 559 11.02 -16.98 18.79
CA LEU A 559 11.29 -18.35 19.23
C LEU A 559 11.98 -19.20 18.14
N LEU A 560 11.56 -19.07 16.88
CA LEU A 560 12.09 -19.86 15.76
C LEU A 560 13.43 -19.33 15.24
N LEU A 561 13.62 -18.00 15.21
CA LEU A 561 14.83 -17.37 14.67
C LEU A 561 15.95 -17.25 15.71
N ASN A 562 15.64 -17.11 17.00
CA ASN A 562 16.63 -17.05 18.08
C ASN A 562 17.42 -18.37 18.25
N TYR A 563 17.00 -19.45 17.59
CA TYR A 563 17.79 -20.68 17.49
C TYR A 563 19.07 -20.49 16.65
N GLN A 564 19.10 -19.52 15.72
CA GLN A 564 20.31 -19.15 14.97
C GLN A 564 21.08 -18.08 15.75
N ARG A 565 22.27 -18.45 16.26
CA ARG A 565 22.98 -17.82 17.39
C ARG A 565 23.52 -16.37 17.21
N ASP A 566 23.19 -15.65 16.15
CA ASP A 566 23.72 -14.29 15.91
C ASP A 566 22.62 -13.20 15.89
N TYR A 567 22.64 -12.31 16.90
CA TYR A 567 21.65 -11.24 17.12
C TYR A 567 21.44 -10.28 15.93
N ALA A 568 22.49 -10.02 15.15
CA ALA A 568 22.42 -9.10 14.00
C ALA A 568 21.75 -9.73 12.76
N GLU A 569 21.65 -11.06 12.69
CA GLU A 569 21.24 -11.76 11.47
C GLU A 569 19.73 -12.08 11.43
N TRP A 570 19.07 -12.22 12.59
CA TRP A 570 17.63 -12.53 12.66
C TRP A 570 16.70 -11.33 12.83
N LEU A 571 17.21 -10.14 13.21
CA LEU A 571 16.38 -8.96 13.44
C LEU A 571 15.65 -8.50 12.17
N LEU A 572 16.33 -8.48 11.01
CA LEU A 572 15.69 -8.09 9.76
C LEU A 572 14.65 -9.10 9.27
N PRO A 573 14.92 -10.42 9.21
CA PRO A 573 13.88 -11.42 8.97
C PRO A 573 12.66 -11.22 9.86
N LEU A 574 12.85 -10.94 11.15
CA LEU A 574 11.76 -10.65 12.07
C LEU A 574 10.99 -9.37 11.71
N VAL A 575 11.68 -8.27 11.39
CA VAL A 575 11.04 -7.01 10.94
C VAL A 575 10.24 -7.23 9.66
N ILE A 576 10.78 -7.98 8.69
CA ILE A 576 10.07 -8.34 7.44
C ILE A 576 8.81 -9.13 7.75
N VAL A 577 8.91 -10.14 8.62
CA VAL A 577 7.76 -10.95 9.05
C VAL A 577 6.72 -10.11 9.78
N CYS A 578 7.13 -9.20 10.66
CA CYS A 578 6.21 -8.29 11.36
C CYS A 578 5.48 -7.37 10.39
N LEU A 579 6.20 -6.77 9.43
CA LEU A 579 5.61 -5.91 8.40
C LEU A 579 4.61 -6.69 7.53
N PHE A 580 5.00 -7.88 7.08
CA PHE A 580 4.13 -8.75 6.29
C PHE A 580 2.91 -9.19 7.10
N SER A 581 3.09 -9.62 8.35
CA SER A 581 2.01 -10.03 9.22
C SER A 581 1.00 -8.91 9.47
N PHE A 582 1.46 -7.68 9.66
CA PHE A 582 0.59 -6.51 9.79
C PHE A 582 -0.17 -6.22 8.50
N LEU A 583 0.50 -6.31 7.34
CA LEU A 583 -0.13 -6.13 6.02
C LEU A 583 -1.25 -7.16 5.80
N VAL A 584 -0.97 -8.44 6.06
CA VAL A 584 -1.95 -9.53 5.94
C VAL A 584 -3.14 -9.28 6.86
N ALA A 585 -2.89 -8.99 8.14
CA ALA A 585 -3.94 -8.67 9.08
C ALA A 585 -4.78 -7.46 8.64
N HIS A 586 -4.15 -6.43 8.08
CA HIS A 586 -4.83 -5.26 7.55
C HIS A 586 -5.74 -5.63 6.36
N CYS A 587 -5.28 -6.44 5.41
CA CYS A 587 -6.08 -6.85 4.26
C CYS A 587 -7.36 -7.59 4.65
N PHE A 588 -7.27 -8.54 5.60
CA PHE A 588 -8.43 -9.31 6.06
C PHE A 588 -9.39 -8.48 6.91
N LEU A 589 -8.85 -7.77 7.91
CA LEU A 589 -9.68 -6.97 8.83
C LEU A 589 -10.29 -5.75 8.12
N SER A 590 -9.68 -5.24 7.04
CA SER A 590 -10.27 -4.17 6.23
C SER A 590 -11.57 -4.61 5.54
N ILE A 591 -11.73 -5.88 5.16
CA ILE A 591 -13.02 -6.38 4.66
C ILE A 591 -14.07 -6.31 5.75
N PHE A 592 -13.70 -6.65 6.98
CA PHE A 592 -14.60 -6.56 8.12
C PHE A 592 -14.99 -5.11 8.41
N GLU A 593 -14.04 -4.17 8.37
CA GLU A 593 -14.28 -2.71 8.47
C GLU A 593 -15.33 -2.27 7.44
N ILE A 594 -15.12 -2.61 6.16
CA ILE A 594 -16.06 -2.30 5.08
C ILE A 594 -17.46 -2.86 5.34
N VAL A 595 -17.59 -4.10 5.81
CA VAL A 595 -18.90 -4.72 6.10
C VAL A 595 -19.61 -3.96 7.22
N VAL A 596 -18.89 -3.60 8.28
CA VAL A 596 -19.46 -2.84 9.41
C VAL A 596 -19.93 -1.46 8.95
N ASP A 597 -19.12 -0.74 8.18
CA ASP A 597 -19.48 0.58 7.64
C ASP A 597 -20.74 0.52 6.77
N VAL A 598 -20.82 -0.47 5.89
CA VAL A 598 -21.97 -0.65 5.00
C VAL A 598 -23.23 -1.00 5.81
N LEU A 599 -23.13 -1.91 6.78
CA LEU A 599 -24.24 -2.25 7.67
C LEU A 599 -24.71 -1.04 8.46
N PHE A 600 -23.78 -0.22 8.94
CA PHE A 600 -24.08 1.00 9.66
C PHE A 600 -24.84 2.00 8.78
N LEU A 601 -24.40 2.21 7.53
CA LEU A 601 -25.11 3.07 6.59
C LEU A 601 -26.49 2.51 6.23
N CYS A 602 -26.61 1.20 6.00
CA CYS A 602 -27.90 0.53 5.76
C CYS A 602 -28.86 0.76 6.92
N PHE A 603 -28.35 0.64 8.15
CA PHE A 603 -29.10 0.91 9.37
C PHE A 603 -29.54 2.37 9.51
N ALA A 604 -28.64 3.33 9.22
CA ALA A 604 -28.99 4.75 9.24
C ALA A 604 -30.07 5.08 8.21
N ILE A 605 -30.02 4.47 7.02
CA ILE A 605 -31.05 4.62 5.98
C ILE A 605 -32.36 3.96 6.41
N ASP A 606 -32.32 2.72 6.93
CA ASP A 606 -33.50 1.98 7.37
C ASP A 606 -34.25 2.75 8.46
N THR A 607 -33.54 3.29 9.46
CA THR A 607 -34.12 4.12 10.52
C THR A 607 -34.68 5.47 10.07
N LYS A 608 -34.25 5.97 8.91
CA LYS A 608 -34.71 7.23 8.33
C LYS A 608 -36.00 7.07 7.52
N TYR A 609 -36.13 5.96 6.78
CA TYR A 609 -37.26 5.73 5.88
C TYR A 609 -38.35 4.82 6.45
N ASN A 610 -38.00 3.94 7.41
CA ASN A 610 -38.93 3.04 8.07
C ASN A 610 -39.14 3.46 9.54
N ASP A 611 -40.35 3.25 10.04
CA ASP A 611 -40.74 3.62 11.41
C ASP A 611 -41.25 2.43 12.23
N GLY A 612 -41.46 1.28 11.60
CA GLY A 612 -41.98 0.05 12.22
C GLY A 612 -43.49 -0.14 12.05
N THR A 613 -44.18 0.74 11.34
CA THR A 613 -45.62 0.58 11.03
C THR A 613 -45.87 -0.44 9.91
N PRO A 614 -47.07 -1.03 9.79
CA PRO A 614 -47.39 -1.96 8.70
C PRO A 614 -47.10 -1.33 7.32
N GLY A 615 -46.27 -2.00 6.53
CA GLY A 615 -45.79 -1.48 5.23
C GLY A 615 -44.50 -0.65 5.30
N LYS A 616 -44.07 -0.21 6.50
CA LYS A 616 -42.79 0.48 6.78
C LYS A 616 -42.01 -0.20 7.90
N GLU A 617 -41.99 -1.53 7.86
CA GLU A 617 -41.26 -2.38 8.79
C GLU A 617 -39.75 -2.30 8.53
N PHE A 618 -38.97 -2.27 9.61
CA PHE A 618 -37.51 -2.30 9.54
C PHE A 618 -36.99 -3.59 8.89
N PHE A 619 -35.89 -3.47 8.14
CA PHE A 619 -35.18 -4.61 7.55
C PHE A 619 -34.11 -5.18 8.50
N MET A 620 -33.72 -4.44 9.54
CA MET A 620 -32.67 -4.82 10.48
C MET A 620 -32.95 -6.08 11.30
N ASP A 621 -31.88 -6.79 11.70
CA ASP A 621 -31.93 -7.96 12.57
C ASP A 621 -32.44 -7.61 13.98
N LYS A 622 -33.07 -8.57 14.67
CA LYS A 622 -33.68 -8.39 15.99
C LYS A 622 -32.74 -7.77 17.02
N ALA A 623 -31.46 -8.18 17.04
CA ALA A 623 -30.47 -7.64 17.97
C ALA A 623 -30.25 -6.12 17.78
N LEU A 624 -30.29 -5.65 16.53
CA LEU A 624 -30.12 -4.23 16.20
C LEU A 624 -31.42 -3.44 16.45
N MET A 625 -32.57 -4.07 16.22
CA MET A 625 -33.89 -3.53 16.53
C MET A 625 -34.08 -3.30 18.02
N GLU A 626 -33.74 -4.29 18.86
CA GLU A 626 -33.77 -4.17 20.32
C GLU A 626 -32.90 -3.02 20.82
N PHE A 627 -31.73 -2.82 20.20
CA PHE A 627 -30.86 -1.70 20.52
C PHE A 627 -31.48 -0.34 20.14
N VAL A 628 -32.13 -0.23 18.97
CA VAL A 628 -32.87 0.99 18.56
C VAL A 628 -34.00 1.28 19.51
N GLU A 629 -34.80 0.26 19.85
CA GLU A 629 -35.90 0.41 20.79
C GLU A 629 -35.40 0.83 22.17
N SER A 630 -34.33 0.20 22.66
CA SER A 630 -33.69 0.55 23.94
C SER A 630 -33.20 2.00 23.93
N SER A 631 -32.52 2.42 22.85
CA SER A 631 -32.06 3.81 22.68
C SER A 631 -33.23 4.80 22.65
N ARG A 632 -34.28 4.51 21.86
CA ARG A 632 -35.50 5.33 21.79
C ARG A 632 -36.22 5.40 23.14
N ARG A 633 -36.23 4.31 23.92
CA ARG A 633 -36.78 4.28 25.28
C ARG A 633 -35.96 5.17 26.23
N LEU A 634 -34.62 5.13 26.16
CA LEU A 634 -33.74 6.02 26.93
C LEU A 634 -33.92 7.51 26.55
N GLU A 635 -34.09 7.81 25.26
CA GLU A 635 -34.36 9.18 24.82
C GLU A 635 -35.73 9.67 25.29
N ARG A 636 -36.76 8.80 25.27
CA ARG A 636 -38.10 9.11 25.79
C ARG A 636 -38.09 9.32 27.31
N THR A 637 -37.31 8.55 28.07
CA THR A 637 -37.18 8.74 29.53
C THR A 637 -36.33 9.96 29.88
N GLY A 638 -35.27 10.26 29.14
CA GLY A 638 -34.50 11.50 29.27
C GLY A 638 -35.30 12.76 28.92
N GLY A 639 -36.15 12.68 27.88
CA GLY A 639 -37.10 13.73 27.51
C GLY A 639 -38.19 13.95 28.57
N ARG A 640 -38.74 12.88 29.15
CA ARG A 640 -39.68 12.95 30.29
C ARG A 640 -39.04 13.53 31.54
N GLY A 641 -37.77 13.22 31.82
CA GLY A 641 -37.01 13.83 32.91
C GLY A 641 -36.83 15.33 32.73
N ARG A 642 -36.56 15.78 31.50
CA ARG A 642 -36.44 17.22 31.17
C ARG A 642 -37.78 17.96 31.17
N SER A 643 -38.88 17.27 30.85
CA SER A 643 -40.25 17.82 30.94
C SER A 643 -40.72 17.94 32.39
N ARG A 644 -40.44 16.94 33.24
CA ARG A 644 -40.74 17.01 34.69
C ARG A 644 -39.94 18.07 35.43
N VAL A 645 -38.69 18.33 35.03
CA VAL A 645 -37.89 19.44 35.57
C VAL A 645 -38.45 20.81 35.14
N LYS A 646 -39.07 20.90 33.96
CA LYS A 646 -39.78 22.12 33.53
C LYS A 646 -41.13 22.33 34.23
N GLU A 647 -41.89 21.26 34.51
CA GLU A 647 -43.12 21.34 35.32
C GLU A 647 -42.82 21.70 36.78
N ALA A 648 -41.81 21.07 37.40
CA ALA A 648 -41.41 21.39 38.77
C ALA A 648 -40.85 22.82 38.94
N ALA A 649 -40.27 23.40 37.87
CA ALA A 649 -39.85 24.79 37.86
C ALA A 649 -41.01 25.78 37.63
N SER A 650 -42.15 25.33 37.10
CA SER A 650 -43.35 26.15 36.89
C SER A 650 -44.28 26.17 38.11
N GLU A 651 -44.35 25.09 38.88
CA GLU A 651 -45.15 25.03 40.13
C GLU A 651 -44.49 25.75 41.32
N GLY A 652 -43.20 26.08 41.23
CA GLY A 652 -42.48 26.84 42.27
C GLY A 652 -42.67 28.36 42.24
N ALA A 653 -43.52 28.89 41.35
CA ALA A 653 -43.64 30.32 41.07
C ALA A 653 -45.08 30.87 41.11
N GLU A 654 -46.01 30.27 41.84
CA GLU A 654 -47.27 30.92 42.22
C GLU A 654 -47.19 31.43 43.67
N MET A 655 -46.76 32.68 43.86
CA MET A 655 -47.04 33.42 45.09
C MET A 655 -48.52 33.81 45.11
N LYS A 656 -49.27 33.31 46.10
CA LYS A 656 -50.60 33.82 46.44
C LYS A 656 -50.54 35.31 46.83
N PRO A 657 -51.38 36.19 46.27
CA PRO A 657 -51.46 37.57 46.71
C PRO A 657 -52.17 37.67 48.07
N MET A 658 -51.56 38.40 49.01
CA MET A 658 -52.17 38.83 50.26
C MET A 658 -53.29 39.84 49.98
N ALA A 659 -54.46 39.60 50.56
CA ALA A 659 -55.59 40.53 50.56
C ALA A 659 -55.32 41.71 51.52
N PRO A 660 -55.66 42.97 51.16
CA PRO A 660 -55.68 44.07 52.11
C PRO A 660 -57.02 44.08 52.85
N GLY A 661 -56.96 44.08 54.17
CA GLY A 661 -58.13 44.21 55.03
C GLY A 661 -58.65 45.66 55.05
N THR A 662 -59.96 45.81 54.89
CA THR A 662 -60.70 47.02 55.27
C THR A 662 -61.30 46.83 56.67
N SER A 663 -61.05 47.78 57.57
CA SER A 663 -62.02 48.18 58.60
C SER A 663 -61.75 49.62 59.06
N SER A 664 -62.73 50.48 58.77
CA SER A 664 -63.20 51.62 59.57
C SER A 664 -62.28 52.83 59.77
N ALA A 665 -62.41 53.84 58.91
CA ALA A 665 -62.96 55.18 59.20
C ALA A 665 -62.68 56.13 58.02
#